data_AF-A0AAG5DMX5-F1
#
_entry.id   AF-A0AAG5DMX5-F1
#
_cell.length_a   1.000
_cell.length_b   1.000
_cell.length_c   1.000
_cell.angle_alpha   90.00
_cell.angle_beta   90.00
_cell.angle_gamma   90.00
#
_symmetry.space_group_name_H-M   'P 1'
#
loop_
_entity.id
_entity.type
_entity.pdbx_description
1 polymer ?
#
loop_
_entity_poly.entity_id
_entity_poly.type
_entity_poly.pdbx_seq_one_letter_code
_entity_poly.pdbx_strand_id
1 'polypeptide(L)'
;MRLIHFSQYLQIKYFNVSLMKFVLKNYQTFTRFKIATYNIYFHFHLSKFAKREMNSRAAGLCLSFLFSYLQLVTAVCPTVSSCDEGSMPYRSMDGSCNSLYNPLYGTPYRPYRRLLPAKYSDGVSTLARAASGKPMPNARQLSLALFGETEMQDRRNTIINMQFGQLVAHDMSFTADVFGVKCCPNGKRLPTDKLPPRCLPLDVPSDDPVFAPGGIECMSMLRTKTTLEHSCSTNYGVAEQLSSVTAFLDLSIVYGNSMEQTAGLREHRAGRMTVEQRHGQDWPPPNPNATRLCQMVLETDVCYLTGDLRSNQSPHLALLQIVHLLEHNRLAGALARMNPCWDDERLFQEARRINIAKYQSVVFNEWLPIYLGRQNMLNHGLLHETAADDFVADYNSLEDPTVSNAFGTAAFRYFHNMIVGHLDLVTGPNGNAIGKIRLSDWLRRPAVLEVHNNRELLTRGMVSQAHDAANEHLTPEAKHYLFRNAHPYGADLKAIDIHRARDHGLASYNDYREFCGLERATEWSDLHASIPPATVHRLSEWYESVDDVELVVAGSLETHSSGATVGPTFLCILLEQFRRTRTGDRFFFENGHPGGPFEVTQLRELRKATVARLLCDNTEGLMQLQRNAFFLAVDDANPVVPWLCSMQHNYTNPFRSVPQVRSNRFPIRYFIDGI
;
A
#
# COMPACT_ATOMS: atom_id res chain seq x y z
N MET A 1 -31.20 -32.96 -19.94
CA MET A 1 -32.05 -33.86 -19.14
C MET A 1 -31.29 -35.18 -18.97
N ARG A 2 -30.75 -35.39 -17.75
CA ARG A 2 -30.33 -36.64 -17.04
C ARG A 2 -29.83 -37.86 -17.84
N LEU A 3 -28.85 -38.65 -17.43
CA LEU A 3 -27.81 -38.69 -16.37
C LEU A 3 -27.11 -40.04 -16.64
N ILE A 4 -25.79 -40.07 -16.79
CA ILE A 4 -25.01 -41.31 -16.69
C ILE A 4 -24.37 -41.30 -15.30
N HIS A 5 -24.80 -42.24 -14.45
CA HIS A 5 -24.28 -42.46 -13.10
C HIS A 5 -23.30 -43.64 -13.11
N PHE A 6 -22.16 -43.43 -12.45
CA PHE A 6 -21.43 -44.37 -11.60
C PHE A 6 -20.75 -45.59 -12.24
N SER A 7 -19.42 -45.50 -12.37
CA SER A 7 -18.48 -46.43 -11.72
C SER A 7 -17.05 -45.98 -12.04
N GLN A 8 -16.26 -45.63 -11.01
CA GLN A 8 -14.82 -45.90 -10.84
C GLN A 8 -14.23 -44.99 -9.76
N TYR A 9 -14.75 -45.16 -8.55
CA TYR A 9 -14.18 -44.60 -7.32
C TYR A 9 -13.33 -45.69 -6.65
N LEU A 10 -12.24 -46.15 -7.28
CA LEU A 10 -11.26 -47.07 -6.66
C LEU A 10 -10.07 -47.38 -7.62
N GLN A 11 -9.26 -46.39 -8.01
CA GLN A 11 -7.90 -46.70 -8.53
C GLN A 11 -6.88 -45.53 -8.59
N ILE A 12 -7.07 -44.44 -7.84
CA ILE A 12 -6.11 -43.32 -7.81
C ILE A 12 -5.52 -43.19 -6.40
N LYS A 13 -4.76 -44.20 -5.95
CA LYS A 13 -3.91 -44.08 -4.74
C LYS A 13 -2.51 -44.68 -4.89
N TYR A 14 -2.14 -45.22 -6.05
CA TYR A 14 -0.82 -45.85 -6.26
C TYR A 14 0.01 -45.29 -7.42
N PHE A 15 -0.47 -44.28 -8.16
CA PHE A 15 0.26 -43.77 -9.33
C PHE A 15 1.23 -42.59 -9.06
N ASN A 16 1.22 -42.00 -7.86
CA ASN A 16 1.97 -40.75 -7.61
C ASN A 16 3.41 -40.94 -7.11
N VAL A 17 3.75 -42.10 -6.54
CA VAL A 17 5.09 -42.33 -5.97
C VAL A 17 6.12 -42.72 -7.05
N SER A 18 5.70 -43.41 -8.11
CA SER A 18 6.60 -43.82 -9.20
C SER A 18 6.97 -42.65 -10.12
N LEU A 19 6.03 -41.74 -10.40
CA LEU A 19 6.30 -40.54 -11.19
C LEU A 19 7.20 -39.55 -10.43
N MET A 20 6.99 -39.39 -9.12
CA MET A 20 7.84 -38.53 -8.28
C MET A 20 9.26 -39.10 -8.12
N LYS A 21 9.41 -40.43 -8.00
CA LYS A 21 10.73 -41.09 -8.04
C LYS A 21 11.40 -40.99 -9.42
N PHE A 22 10.63 -41.05 -10.51
CA PHE A 22 11.16 -40.87 -11.87
C PHE A 22 11.62 -39.43 -12.11
N VAL A 23 10.86 -38.42 -11.64
CA VAL A 23 11.24 -37.00 -11.72
C VAL A 23 12.45 -36.70 -10.84
N LEU A 24 12.52 -37.21 -9.60
CA LEU A 24 13.68 -37.04 -8.72
C LEU A 24 14.94 -37.73 -9.25
N LYS A 25 14.80 -38.94 -9.81
CA LYS A 25 15.93 -39.69 -10.39
C LYS A 25 16.44 -39.03 -11.67
N ASN A 26 15.56 -38.48 -12.51
CA ASN A 26 15.98 -37.70 -13.68
C ASN A 26 16.57 -36.34 -13.30
N TYR A 27 16.04 -35.66 -12.26
CA TYR A 27 16.61 -34.41 -11.75
C TYR A 27 18.04 -34.62 -11.25
N GLN A 28 18.28 -35.62 -10.39
CA GLN A 28 19.62 -35.96 -9.91
C GLN A 28 20.58 -36.38 -11.04
N THR A 29 20.07 -37.06 -12.08
CA THR A 29 20.87 -37.45 -13.24
C THR A 29 21.23 -36.24 -14.10
N PHE A 30 20.31 -35.28 -14.29
CA PHE A 30 20.57 -34.01 -14.98
C PHE A 30 21.53 -33.11 -14.21
N THR A 31 21.43 -33.06 -12.88
CA THR A 31 22.38 -32.31 -12.02
C THR A 31 23.78 -32.95 -12.08
N ARG A 32 23.87 -34.28 -12.05
CA ARG A 32 25.16 -34.99 -12.21
C ARG A 32 25.77 -34.82 -13.60
N PHE A 33 24.96 -34.78 -14.66
CA PHE A 33 25.45 -34.54 -16.03
C PHE A 33 25.97 -33.11 -16.22
N LYS A 34 25.32 -32.10 -15.61
CA LYS A 34 25.82 -30.71 -15.58
C LYS A 34 27.10 -30.58 -14.75
N ILE A 35 27.22 -31.26 -13.62
CA ILE A 35 28.43 -31.23 -12.78
C ILE A 35 29.61 -31.97 -13.46
N ALA A 36 29.35 -33.06 -14.19
CA ALA A 36 30.39 -33.81 -14.89
C ALA A 36 30.93 -33.08 -16.13
N THR A 37 30.06 -32.44 -16.91
CA THR A 37 30.49 -31.61 -18.07
C THR A 37 31.21 -30.33 -17.64
N TYR A 38 30.80 -29.70 -16.53
CA TYR A 38 31.53 -28.57 -15.94
C TYR A 38 32.89 -28.96 -15.37
N ASN A 39 33.01 -30.12 -14.69
CA ASN A 39 34.30 -30.56 -14.15
C ASN A 39 35.33 -30.87 -15.25
N ILE A 40 34.90 -31.41 -16.40
CA ILE A 40 35.82 -31.69 -17.52
C ILE A 40 36.31 -30.37 -18.17
N TYR A 41 35.43 -29.37 -18.31
CA TYR A 41 35.82 -28.04 -18.83
C TYR A 41 36.73 -27.27 -17.85
N PHE A 42 36.48 -27.41 -16.54
CA PHE A 42 37.25 -26.75 -15.48
C PHE A 42 38.63 -27.39 -15.27
N HIS A 43 38.74 -28.72 -15.37
CA HIS A 43 40.04 -29.41 -15.27
C HIS A 43 40.95 -29.15 -16.49
N PHE A 44 40.37 -29.02 -17.69
CA PHE A 44 41.13 -28.75 -18.91
C PHE A 44 41.72 -27.33 -18.96
N HIS A 45 41.07 -26.36 -18.31
CA HIS A 45 41.58 -24.98 -18.23
C HIS A 45 42.55 -24.75 -17.05
N LEU A 46 42.39 -25.44 -15.91
CA LEU A 46 43.32 -25.34 -14.78
C LEU A 46 44.69 -25.97 -15.06
N SER A 47 44.76 -27.05 -15.86
CA SER A 47 46.04 -27.69 -16.20
C SER A 47 46.91 -26.83 -17.13
N LYS A 48 46.32 -25.90 -17.89
CA LYS A 48 47.06 -24.88 -18.66
C LYS A 48 47.52 -23.68 -17.83
N PHE A 49 46.86 -23.39 -16.70
CA PHE A 49 47.21 -22.27 -15.82
C PHE A 49 48.23 -22.63 -14.73
N ALA A 50 48.36 -23.90 -14.36
CA ALA A 50 49.26 -24.36 -13.29
C ALA A 50 50.77 -24.35 -13.62
N LYS A 51 51.19 -23.80 -14.78
CA LYS A 51 52.61 -23.70 -15.17
C LYS A 51 53.23 -22.30 -15.08
N ARG A 52 52.51 -21.31 -14.55
CA ARG A 52 53.07 -19.99 -14.26
C ARG A 52 52.81 -19.63 -12.80
N GLU A 53 53.90 -19.37 -12.07
CA GLU A 53 53.88 -18.90 -10.69
C GLU A 53 52.92 -17.70 -10.57
N MET A 54 51.79 -17.92 -9.90
CA MET A 54 50.74 -16.92 -9.79
C MET A 54 50.94 -16.14 -8.50
N ASN A 55 51.16 -14.83 -8.65
CA ASN A 55 51.41 -13.89 -7.57
C ASN A 55 50.19 -13.81 -6.62
N SER A 56 50.43 -13.67 -5.31
CA SER A 56 49.44 -13.80 -4.22
C SER A 56 48.19 -12.90 -4.35
N ARG A 57 48.27 -11.80 -5.11
CA ARG A 57 47.13 -10.92 -5.42
C ARG A 57 46.12 -11.51 -6.41
N ALA A 58 46.55 -12.35 -7.36
CA ALA A 58 45.66 -12.96 -8.35
C ALA A 58 44.86 -14.14 -7.77
N ALA A 59 45.43 -14.86 -6.79
CA ALA A 59 44.70 -15.88 -6.03
C ALA A 59 43.58 -15.26 -5.17
N GLY A 60 43.82 -14.09 -4.57
CA GLY A 60 42.81 -13.34 -3.82
C GLY A 60 41.64 -12.84 -4.68
N LEU A 61 41.92 -12.39 -5.91
CA LEU A 61 40.88 -12.01 -6.88
C LEU A 61 40.06 -13.21 -7.37
N CYS A 62 40.68 -14.37 -7.57
CA CYS A 62 39.97 -15.57 -8.00
C CYS A 62 39.03 -16.11 -6.90
N LEU A 63 39.48 -16.05 -5.63
CA LEU A 63 38.67 -16.41 -4.46
C LEU A 63 37.51 -15.44 -4.22
N SER A 64 37.68 -14.14 -4.44
CA SER A 64 36.58 -13.17 -4.33
C SER A 64 35.57 -13.30 -5.47
N PHE A 65 36.01 -13.63 -6.69
CA PHE A 65 35.11 -14.01 -7.79
C PHE A 65 34.38 -15.33 -7.49
N LEU A 66 35.03 -16.33 -6.90
CA LEU A 66 34.38 -17.58 -6.48
C LEU A 66 33.36 -17.36 -5.36
N PHE A 67 33.66 -16.52 -4.36
CA PHE A 67 32.71 -16.18 -3.29
C PHE A 67 31.50 -15.39 -3.79
N SER A 68 31.71 -14.44 -4.71
CA SER A 68 30.61 -13.71 -5.35
C SER A 68 29.80 -14.59 -6.31
N TYR A 69 30.42 -15.59 -6.95
CA TYR A 69 29.71 -16.55 -7.79
C TYR A 69 28.98 -17.65 -6.98
N LEU A 70 29.49 -18.04 -5.80
CA LEU A 70 28.79 -18.94 -4.88
C LEU A 70 27.61 -18.26 -4.16
N GLN A 71 27.65 -16.94 -3.94
CA GLN A 71 26.47 -16.19 -3.48
C GLN A 71 25.35 -16.13 -4.54
N LEU A 72 25.66 -16.42 -5.81
CA LEU A 72 24.67 -16.49 -6.89
C LEU A 72 23.90 -17.83 -6.96
N VAL A 73 24.16 -18.78 -6.05
CA VAL A 73 23.52 -20.12 -6.09
C VAL A 73 22.96 -20.50 -4.72
N THR A 74 21.88 -19.81 -4.32
CA THR A 74 20.62 -20.36 -3.77
C THR A 74 19.83 -19.18 -3.22
N ALA A 75 18.93 -18.60 -4.01
CA ALA A 75 17.92 -17.73 -3.41
C ALA A 75 17.09 -18.59 -2.45
N VAL A 76 17.20 -18.33 -1.15
CA VAL A 76 16.36 -18.97 -0.14
C VAL A 76 15.00 -18.30 -0.23
N CYS A 77 14.08 -18.93 -0.95
CA CYS A 77 12.73 -18.42 -1.08
C CYS A 77 11.96 -18.69 0.20
N PRO A 78 11.22 -17.69 0.73
CA PRO A 78 10.40 -17.90 1.92
C PRO A 78 9.41 -19.02 1.64
N THR A 79 9.59 -20.15 2.33
CA THR A 79 8.64 -21.25 2.33
C THR A 79 7.95 -21.21 3.68
N VAL A 80 6.62 -21.10 3.68
CA VAL A 80 5.83 -21.26 4.90
C VAL A 80 5.55 -22.75 5.01
N SER A 81 6.29 -23.43 5.89
CA SER A 81 6.28 -24.89 6.01
C SER A 81 4.94 -25.44 6.51
N SER A 82 4.25 -24.71 7.37
CA SER A 82 2.87 -25.00 7.84
C SER A 82 2.35 -23.83 8.68
N CYS A 83 1.07 -23.49 8.51
CA CYS A 83 0.36 -22.59 9.43
C CYS A 83 -0.39 -23.43 10.45
N ASP A 84 -0.25 -23.10 11.74
CA ASP A 84 -0.97 -23.76 12.82
C ASP A 84 -2.08 -22.83 13.32
N GLU A 85 -3.33 -23.27 13.16
CA GLU A 85 -4.53 -22.55 13.59
C GLU A 85 -4.54 -22.30 15.11
N GLY A 86 -3.94 -23.18 15.91
CA GLY A 86 -4.02 -23.15 17.38
C GLY A 86 -2.99 -22.27 18.08
N SER A 87 -1.94 -21.82 17.38
CA SER A 87 -0.79 -21.13 18.00
C SER A 87 -0.52 -19.71 17.47
N MET A 88 -1.33 -19.20 16.53
CA MET A 88 -1.16 -17.86 15.93
C MET A 88 -2.32 -16.90 16.28
N PRO A 89 -2.38 -16.38 17.53
CA PRO A 89 -3.41 -15.43 17.95
C PRO A 89 -3.25 -14.03 17.35
N TYR A 90 -2.12 -13.77 16.68
CA TYR A 90 -1.79 -12.48 16.07
C TYR A 90 -1.39 -12.66 14.61
N ARG A 91 -1.62 -11.61 13.81
CA ARG A 91 -1.10 -11.52 12.45
C ARG A 91 0.43 -11.52 12.49
N SER A 92 1.06 -12.28 11.60
CA SER A 92 2.49 -12.16 11.32
C SER A 92 2.86 -10.75 10.83
N MET A 93 4.15 -10.41 10.84
CA MET A 93 4.63 -9.09 10.39
C MET A 93 4.70 -8.98 8.86
N ASP A 94 4.81 -10.11 8.16
CA ASP A 94 4.83 -10.19 6.69
C ASP A 94 3.46 -10.60 6.11
N GLY A 95 2.42 -10.73 6.94
CA GLY A 95 1.08 -11.13 6.52
C GLY A 95 0.92 -12.63 6.21
N SER A 96 1.99 -13.43 6.30
CA SER A 96 1.92 -14.88 6.09
C SER A 96 0.94 -15.57 7.05
N CYS A 97 0.38 -16.70 6.63
CA CYS A 97 -0.62 -17.45 7.40
C CYS A 97 -1.92 -16.69 7.72
N ASN A 98 -2.22 -15.59 7.00
CA ASN A 98 -3.56 -15.03 7.03
C ASN A 98 -4.57 -16.03 6.46
N SER A 99 -4.39 -16.42 5.19
CA SER A 99 -5.09 -17.56 4.60
C SER A 99 -4.38 -18.85 4.99
N LEU A 100 -5.15 -19.77 5.56
CA LEU A 100 -4.66 -21.11 5.94
C LEU A 100 -4.66 -22.05 4.72
N TYR A 101 -5.43 -21.71 3.68
CA TYR A 101 -5.43 -22.40 2.40
C TYR A 101 -4.17 -22.07 1.58
N ASN A 102 -3.84 -20.78 1.47
CA ASN A 102 -2.60 -20.32 0.85
C ASN A 102 -1.87 -19.33 1.76
N PRO A 103 -0.87 -19.82 2.52
CA PRO A 103 -0.12 -19.01 3.49
C PRO A 103 0.59 -17.77 2.93
N LEU A 104 0.76 -17.68 1.61
CA LEU A 104 1.50 -16.61 0.95
C LEU A 104 0.62 -15.52 0.37
N TYR A 105 -0.71 -15.67 0.40
CA TYR A 105 -1.61 -14.61 -0.07
C TYR A 105 -1.43 -13.32 0.72
N GLY A 106 -1.29 -12.21 -0.02
CA GLY A 106 -1.06 -10.89 0.56
C GLY A 106 0.32 -10.65 1.19
N THR A 107 1.28 -11.57 1.04
CA THR A 107 2.66 -11.36 1.55
C THR A 107 3.49 -10.43 0.63
N PRO A 108 4.47 -9.68 1.17
CA PRO A 108 5.40 -8.88 0.39
C PRO A 108 6.21 -9.69 -0.63
N TYR A 109 6.72 -9.00 -1.65
CA TYR A 109 7.43 -9.55 -2.81
C TYR A 109 6.66 -10.68 -3.51
N ARG A 110 5.36 -10.43 -3.69
CA ARG A 110 4.45 -11.26 -4.49
C ARG A 110 3.80 -10.46 -5.60
N PRO A 111 3.43 -11.13 -6.71
CA PRO A 111 2.71 -10.49 -7.80
C PRO A 111 1.44 -9.80 -7.32
N TYR A 112 1.13 -8.64 -7.89
CA TYR A 112 -0.23 -8.13 -7.86
C TYR A 112 -1.18 -9.15 -8.49
N ARG A 113 -2.41 -9.22 -7.98
CA ARG A 113 -3.48 -10.00 -8.61
C ARG A 113 -3.88 -9.33 -9.94
N ARG A 114 -4.25 -10.13 -10.94
CA ARG A 114 -4.79 -9.64 -12.22
C ARG A 114 -6.30 -9.83 -12.26
N LEU A 115 -7.05 -8.74 -12.45
CA LEU A 115 -8.48 -8.82 -12.79
C LEU A 115 -8.68 -9.19 -14.26
N LEU A 116 -7.80 -8.65 -15.11
CA LEU A 116 -7.69 -8.96 -16.53
C LEU A 116 -6.24 -9.31 -16.89
N PRO A 117 -6.01 -10.14 -17.92
CA PRO A 117 -4.66 -10.45 -18.42
C PRO A 117 -3.85 -9.19 -18.74
N ALA A 118 -2.52 -9.26 -18.58
CA ALA A 118 -1.66 -8.14 -18.94
C ALA A 118 -1.63 -7.91 -20.46
N LYS A 119 -1.64 -6.64 -20.88
CA LYS A 119 -1.56 -6.21 -22.28
C LYS A 119 -0.16 -5.64 -22.55
N TYR A 120 0.72 -6.50 -23.06
CA TYR A 120 2.04 -6.14 -23.58
C TYR A 120 2.10 -6.41 -25.08
N SER A 121 2.86 -5.60 -25.83
CA SER A 121 2.93 -5.75 -27.30
C SER A 121 3.67 -7.01 -27.76
N ASP A 122 4.60 -7.51 -26.94
CA ASP A 122 5.29 -8.78 -27.12
C ASP A 122 4.64 -9.94 -26.34
N GLY A 123 3.52 -9.68 -25.67
CA GLY A 123 2.88 -10.62 -24.76
C GLY A 123 3.67 -10.91 -23.48
N VAL A 124 4.79 -10.22 -23.22
CA VAL A 124 5.70 -10.52 -22.10
C VAL A 124 5.92 -9.30 -21.21
N SER A 125 6.52 -8.23 -21.74
CA SER A 125 6.91 -7.07 -20.92
C SER A 125 7.09 -5.76 -21.70
N THR A 126 7.07 -5.80 -23.03
CA THR A 126 7.22 -4.60 -23.86
C THR A 126 5.92 -3.80 -23.85
N LEU A 127 6.02 -2.48 -23.62
CA LEU A 127 4.87 -1.60 -23.49
C LEU A 127 3.85 -1.80 -24.62
N ALA A 128 2.57 -1.68 -24.27
CA ALA A 128 1.48 -1.77 -25.23
C ALA A 128 1.63 -0.74 -26.36
N ARG A 129 1.03 -1.07 -27.51
CA ARG A 129 0.91 -0.23 -28.70
C ARG A 129 -0.56 -0.01 -29.01
N ALA A 130 -0.85 1.05 -29.74
CA ALA A 130 -2.18 1.29 -30.28
C ALA A 130 -2.58 0.16 -31.25
N ALA A 131 -3.86 0.04 -31.54
CA ALA A 131 -4.40 -0.98 -32.45
C ALA A 131 -3.75 -0.95 -33.85
N SER A 132 -3.29 0.23 -34.29
CA SER A 132 -2.53 0.41 -35.54
C SER A 132 -1.08 -0.08 -35.49
N GLY A 133 -0.57 -0.48 -34.31
CA GLY A 133 0.83 -0.83 -34.07
C GLY A 133 1.74 0.36 -33.74
N LYS A 134 1.24 1.60 -33.79
CA LYS A 134 2.00 2.79 -33.39
C LYS A 134 2.21 2.83 -31.86
N PRO A 135 3.24 3.57 -31.37
CA PRO A 135 3.37 3.85 -29.95
C PRO A 135 2.12 4.56 -29.40
N MET A 136 1.77 4.26 -28.15
CA MET A 136 0.73 5.02 -27.43
C MET A 136 1.12 6.51 -27.33
N PRO A 137 0.15 7.44 -27.26
CA PRO A 137 0.43 8.87 -27.15
C PRO A 137 1.36 9.19 -25.96
N ASN A 138 2.16 10.26 -26.05
CA ASN A 138 3.09 10.60 -24.97
C ASN A 138 2.33 10.91 -23.66
N ALA A 139 2.76 10.31 -22.54
CA ALA A 139 2.06 10.41 -21.26
C ALA A 139 2.00 11.85 -20.71
N ARG A 140 3.04 12.67 -20.95
CA ARG A 140 3.07 14.09 -20.57
C ARG A 140 2.10 14.91 -21.43
N GLN A 141 2.06 14.65 -22.73
CA GLN A 141 1.07 15.31 -23.61
C GLN A 141 -0.37 14.97 -23.23
N LEU A 142 -0.65 13.69 -22.94
CA LEU A 142 -1.96 13.28 -22.42
C LEU A 142 -2.30 13.99 -21.11
N SER A 143 -1.34 14.10 -20.19
CA SER A 143 -1.56 14.82 -18.95
C SER A 143 -1.86 16.31 -19.18
N LEU A 144 -1.17 16.96 -20.12
CA LEU A 144 -1.38 18.37 -20.43
C LEU A 144 -2.74 18.61 -21.11
N ALA A 145 -3.13 17.73 -22.03
CA ALA A 145 -4.28 17.95 -22.89
C ALA A 145 -5.60 17.45 -22.32
N LEU A 146 -5.59 16.39 -21.52
CA LEU A 146 -6.80 15.77 -20.99
C LEU A 146 -7.12 16.21 -19.56
N PHE A 147 -6.13 16.68 -18.81
CA PHE A 147 -6.30 17.07 -17.41
C PHE A 147 -5.94 18.53 -17.20
N GLY A 148 -6.89 19.31 -16.67
CA GLY A 148 -6.71 20.74 -16.41
C GLY A 148 -5.81 21.02 -15.21
N GLU A 149 -5.57 22.30 -14.92
CA GLU A 149 -4.64 22.76 -13.87
C GLU A 149 -5.28 23.74 -12.88
N THR A 150 -6.60 23.71 -12.83
CA THR A 150 -7.40 24.65 -12.03
C THR A 150 -7.69 24.01 -10.69
N GLU A 151 -7.13 24.58 -9.62
CA GLU A 151 -7.47 24.18 -8.26
C GLU A 151 -8.90 24.64 -7.94
N MET A 152 -9.71 23.74 -7.40
CA MET A 152 -11.11 23.96 -7.04
C MET A 152 -11.35 23.36 -5.67
N GLN A 153 -11.67 24.15 -4.65
CA GLN A 153 -11.88 23.57 -3.32
C GLN A 153 -13.09 22.64 -3.27
N ASP A 154 -12.92 21.47 -2.66
CA ASP A 154 -14.04 20.61 -2.29
C ASP A 154 -14.95 21.34 -1.29
N ARG A 155 -16.26 21.23 -1.48
CA ARG A 155 -17.24 21.97 -0.68
C ARG A 155 -17.61 21.29 0.63
N ARG A 156 -17.15 20.06 0.84
CA ARG A 156 -17.60 19.19 1.93
C ARG A 156 -16.45 18.60 2.72
N ASN A 157 -15.37 18.23 2.06
CA ASN A 157 -14.34 17.37 2.62
C ASN A 157 -13.02 18.12 2.88
N THR A 158 -12.33 17.72 3.93
CA THR A 158 -11.07 18.33 4.40
C THR A 158 -9.85 17.60 3.85
N ILE A 159 -8.65 18.21 3.92
CA ILE A 159 -7.40 17.57 3.47
C ILE A 159 -7.18 16.17 4.05
N ILE A 160 -7.55 15.93 5.32
CA ILE A 160 -7.38 14.61 5.92
C ILE A 160 -8.16 13.53 5.16
N ASN A 161 -9.25 13.85 4.46
CA ASN A 161 -9.97 12.88 3.64
C ASN A 161 -9.08 12.32 2.51
N MET A 162 -8.49 13.21 1.70
CA MET A 162 -7.56 12.83 0.65
C MET A 162 -6.32 12.14 1.24
N GLN A 163 -5.79 12.70 2.34
CA GLN A 163 -4.55 12.21 2.93
C GLN A 163 -4.69 10.82 3.57
N PHE A 164 -5.86 10.53 4.15
CA PHE A 164 -6.16 9.21 4.69
C PHE A 164 -6.32 8.17 3.58
N GLY A 165 -6.81 8.58 2.40
CA GLY A 165 -6.76 7.75 1.20
C GLY A 165 -5.34 7.36 0.79
N GLN A 166 -4.39 8.30 0.84
CA GLN A 166 -2.98 8.00 0.60
C GLN A 166 -2.41 7.03 1.67
N LEU A 167 -2.78 7.21 2.94
CA LEU A 167 -2.39 6.29 4.03
C LEU A 167 -2.87 4.86 3.73
N VAL A 168 -4.13 4.68 3.35
CA VAL A 168 -4.72 3.39 2.94
C VAL A 168 -4.00 2.81 1.72
N ALA A 169 -3.70 3.63 0.72
CA ALA A 169 -3.01 3.17 -0.48
C ALA A 169 -1.61 2.63 -0.16
N HIS A 170 -0.91 3.30 0.78
CA HIS A 170 0.43 2.92 1.18
C HIS A 170 0.44 1.63 2.01
N ASP A 171 -0.57 1.40 2.85
CA ASP A 171 -0.69 0.17 3.65
C ASP A 171 -0.95 -1.05 2.77
N MET A 172 -1.70 -0.88 1.67
CA MET A 172 -2.10 -1.99 0.81
C MET A 172 -1.12 -2.29 -0.35
N SER A 173 -0.38 -1.30 -0.82
CA SER A 173 0.38 -1.44 -2.07
C SER A 173 1.62 -0.57 -2.14
N PHE A 174 2.71 -1.18 -2.61
CA PHE A 174 3.95 -0.48 -2.94
C PHE A 174 4.71 -1.23 -4.03
N THR A 175 5.03 -0.57 -5.14
CA THR A 175 5.78 -1.21 -6.21
C THR A 175 7.21 -1.53 -5.79
N ALA A 176 7.64 -2.78 -5.98
CA ALA A 176 8.93 -3.26 -5.52
C ALA A 176 10.12 -2.69 -6.30
N ASP A 177 11.18 -2.35 -5.55
CA ASP A 177 12.51 -1.93 -6.00
C ASP A 177 12.52 -0.78 -7.02
N VAL A 178 11.68 0.24 -6.84
CA VAL A 178 11.59 1.40 -7.76
C VAL A 178 12.47 2.60 -7.38
N PHE A 179 13.38 2.46 -6.40
CA PHE A 179 14.24 3.54 -5.91
C PHE A 179 15.72 3.31 -6.24
N GLY A 180 16.52 4.38 -6.15
CA GLY A 180 17.99 4.30 -6.18
C GLY A 180 18.64 4.43 -7.57
N VAL A 181 17.87 4.31 -8.66
CA VAL A 181 18.38 4.49 -10.03
C VAL A 181 17.72 5.71 -10.69
N LYS A 182 18.54 6.59 -11.26
CA LYS A 182 18.07 7.76 -12.02
C LYS A 182 18.13 7.48 -13.52
N CYS A 183 16.97 7.41 -14.14
CA CYS A 183 16.82 7.11 -15.57
C CYS A 183 16.89 8.34 -16.48
N CYS A 184 16.69 9.51 -15.89
CA CYS A 184 16.80 10.80 -16.54
C CYS A 184 17.51 11.79 -15.59
N PRO A 185 18.82 11.64 -15.38
CA PRO A 185 19.55 12.49 -14.45
C PRO A 185 19.53 13.94 -14.94
N ASN A 186 19.18 14.87 -14.04
CA ASN A 186 19.09 16.31 -14.31
C ASN A 186 18.17 16.66 -15.50
N GLY A 187 17.14 15.85 -15.73
CA GLY A 187 16.21 16.06 -16.85
C GLY A 187 16.80 15.79 -18.23
N LYS A 188 17.96 15.11 -18.32
CA LYS A 188 18.62 14.80 -19.59
C LYS A 188 18.51 13.33 -19.96
N ARG A 189 18.28 13.05 -21.24
CA ARG A 189 18.27 11.67 -21.74
C ARG A 189 19.66 11.06 -21.66
N LEU A 190 19.70 9.80 -21.24
CA LEU A 190 20.89 8.97 -21.39
C LEU A 190 20.87 8.30 -22.77
N PRO A 191 22.04 8.15 -23.41
CA PRO A 191 22.18 7.28 -24.57
C PRO A 191 21.66 5.86 -24.29
N THR A 192 21.03 5.22 -25.27
CA THR A 192 20.38 3.91 -25.08
C THR A 192 21.35 2.83 -24.61
N ASP A 193 22.60 2.87 -25.04
CA ASP A 193 23.68 1.96 -24.62
C ASP A 193 24.12 2.16 -23.16
N LYS A 194 23.79 3.31 -22.56
CA LYS A 194 24.10 3.67 -21.17
C LYS A 194 22.88 3.62 -20.26
N LEU A 195 21.71 3.33 -20.80
CA LEU A 195 20.47 3.30 -20.04
C LEU A 195 20.43 2.02 -19.17
N PRO A 196 20.27 2.12 -17.84
CA PRO A 196 20.17 0.93 -16.99
C PRO A 196 19.01 0.01 -17.43
N PRO A 197 19.11 -1.33 -17.28
CA PRO A 197 18.16 -2.28 -17.89
C PRO A 197 16.68 -2.08 -17.55
N ARG A 198 16.38 -1.54 -16.36
CA ARG A 198 15.02 -1.26 -15.89
C ARG A 198 14.56 0.16 -16.10
N CYS A 199 15.36 1.01 -16.72
CA CYS A 199 14.98 2.40 -16.91
C CYS A 199 13.93 2.54 -18.01
N LEU A 200 12.91 3.32 -17.69
CA LEU A 200 11.82 3.65 -18.59
C LEU A 200 11.60 5.17 -18.51
N PRO A 201 12.52 5.98 -19.06
CA PRO A 201 12.40 7.43 -19.00
C PRO A 201 11.10 7.88 -19.68
N LEU A 202 10.40 8.82 -19.04
CA LEU A 202 9.19 9.42 -19.59
C LEU A 202 9.59 10.66 -20.38
N ASP A 203 9.40 10.60 -21.70
CA ASP A 203 9.85 11.64 -22.61
C ASP A 203 9.07 12.95 -22.43
N VAL A 204 9.79 14.07 -22.40
CA VAL A 204 9.21 15.42 -22.45
C VAL A 204 9.30 15.92 -23.90
N PRO A 205 8.17 16.26 -24.54
CA PRO A 205 8.16 16.83 -25.90
C PRO A 205 8.90 18.17 -25.98
N SER A 206 9.46 18.48 -27.14
CA SER A 206 10.17 19.76 -27.38
C SER A 206 9.25 20.98 -27.35
N ASP A 207 7.95 20.78 -27.56
CA ASP A 207 6.89 21.79 -27.50
C ASP A 207 6.18 21.82 -26.13
N ASP A 208 6.68 21.09 -25.12
CA ASP A 208 6.14 21.16 -23.76
C ASP A 208 6.25 22.61 -23.21
N PRO A 209 5.15 23.24 -22.80
CA PRO A 209 5.14 24.65 -22.44
C PRO A 209 5.82 24.96 -21.09
N VAL A 210 6.10 23.95 -20.26
CA VAL A 210 6.62 24.12 -18.89
C VAL A 210 8.03 23.58 -18.75
N PHE A 211 8.26 22.35 -19.20
CA PHE A 211 9.52 21.63 -18.99
C PHE A 211 10.55 21.89 -20.09
N ALA A 212 10.13 22.05 -21.35
CA ALA A 212 11.06 22.30 -22.45
C ALA A 212 11.82 23.64 -22.32
N PRO A 213 11.20 24.76 -21.88
CA PRO A 213 11.93 26.01 -21.61
C PRO A 213 13.03 25.86 -20.54
N GLY A 214 12.83 24.95 -19.59
CA GLY A 214 13.83 24.58 -18.58
C GLY A 214 14.92 23.62 -19.08
N GLY A 215 14.89 23.23 -20.35
CA GLY A 215 15.82 22.27 -20.95
C GLY A 215 15.62 20.83 -20.45
N ILE A 216 14.44 20.49 -19.93
CA ILE A 216 14.10 19.14 -19.47
C ILE A 216 13.62 18.30 -20.67
N GLU A 217 14.27 17.18 -20.93
CA GLU A 217 14.03 16.27 -22.06
C GLU A 217 13.30 14.99 -21.65
N CYS A 218 13.34 14.64 -20.37
CA CYS A 218 12.64 13.50 -19.80
C CYS A 218 12.40 13.64 -18.29
N MET A 219 11.52 12.80 -17.76
CA MET A 219 11.36 12.53 -16.34
C MET A 219 11.86 11.12 -16.00
N SER A 220 12.45 10.98 -14.82
CA SER A 220 13.03 9.71 -14.39
C SER A 220 11.95 8.74 -13.90
N MET A 221 11.83 7.58 -14.54
CA MET A 221 11.02 6.47 -14.04
C MET A 221 11.77 5.14 -14.21
N LEU A 222 11.79 4.35 -13.13
CA LEU A 222 12.32 2.99 -13.11
C LEU A 222 11.15 2.01 -13.17
N ARG A 223 11.20 1.02 -14.06
CA ARG A 223 10.20 -0.06 -14.15
C ARG A 223 10.09 -0.81 -12.83
N THR A 224 8.89 -1.25 -12.47
CA THR A 224 8.65 -2.04 -11.24
C THR A 224 9.31 -3.41 -11.36
N LYS A 225 9.83 -3.95 -10.24
CA LYS A 225 10.38 -5.31 -10.23
C LYS A 225 9.33 -6.33 -10.59
N THR A 226 9.72 -7.31 -11.41
CA THR A 226 8.78 -8.33 -11.89
C THR A 226 9.23 -9.75 -11.57
N THR A 227 8.30 -10.68 -11.80
CA THR A 227 8.53 -12.14 -11.81
C THR A 227 9.66 -12.59 -12.74
N LEU A 228 10.00 -11.82 -13.79
CA LEU A 228 11.06 -12.18 -14.74
C LEU A 228 12.47 -12.11 -14.14
N GLU A 229 12.65 -11.28 -13.10
CA GLU A 229 13.95 -11.06 -12.46
C GLU A 229 13.95 -11.43 -10.98
N HIS A 230 12.80 -11.81 -10.42
CA HIS A 230 12.71 -12.24 -9.03
C HIS A 230 13.03 -13.73 -8.91
N SER A 231 14.11 -14.03 -8.18
CA SER A 231 14.63 -15.39 -7.99
C SER A 231 13.63 -16.39 -7.38
N CYS A 232 12.61 -15.90 -6.67
CA CYS A 232 11.56 -16.73 -6.07
C CYS A 232 10.27 -16.80 -6.88
N SER A 233 10.26 -16.26 -8.10
CA SER A 233 9.18 -16.46 -9.04
C SER A 233 9.32 -17.82 -9.72
N THR A 234 8.23 -18.55 -9.80
CA THR A 234 8.11 -19.81 -10.56
C THR A 234 7.47 -19.59 -11.94
N ASN A 235 7.04 -18.36 -12.27
CA ASN A 235 6.43 -18.03 -13.54
C ASN A 235 7.45 -17.37 -14.48
N TYR A 236 7.71 -18.02 -15.62
CA TYR A 236 8.62 -17.55 -16.68
C TYR A 236 7.87 -16.99 -17.91
N GLY A 237 6.55 -16.75 -17.79
CA GLY A 237 5.72 -16.22 -18.87
C GLY A 237 5.68 -14.68 -18.89
N VAL A 238 4.49 -14.14 -18.67
CA VAL A 238 4.20 -12.70 -18.67
C VAL A 238 4.82 -12.01 -17.44
N ALA A 239 5.32 -10.80 -17.62
CA ALA A 239 5.85 -10.00 -16.52
C ALA A 239 4.75 -9.59 -15.54
N GLU A 240 4.88 -10.01 -14.29
CA GLU A 240 3.99 -9.61 -13.22
C GLU A 240 4.75 -8.78 -12.17
N GLN A 241 4.25 -7.58 -11.90
CA GLN A 241 4.88 -6.65 -10.96
C GLN A 241 4.67 -7.12 -9.53
N LEU A 242 5.70 -6.90 -8.70
CA LEU A 242 5.66 -7.29 -7.30
C LEU A 242 5.30 -6.11 -6.40
N SER A 243 4.50 -6.38 -5.36
CA SER A 243 4.33 -5.48 -4.22
C SER A 243 5.44 -5.72 -3.19
N SER A 244 5.96 -4.69 -2.53
CA SER A 244 6.93 -4.81 -1.42
C SER A 244 6.32 -4.65 -0.03
N VAL A 245 4.99 -4.53 0.06
CA VAL A 245 4.23 -4.43 1.32
C VAL A 245 3.16 -5.52 1.41
N THR A 246 2.63 -5.75 2.61
CA THR A 246 1.49 -6.65 2.81
C THR A 246 0.25 -6.10 2.07
N ALA A 247 -0.69 -6.97 1.70
CA ALA A 247 -1.93 -6.54 1.03
C ALA A 247 -3.05 -6.11 1.99
N PHE A 248 -2.82 -6.24 3.30
CA PHE A 248 -3.84 -6.08 4.33
C PHE A 248 -3.90 -4.65 4.84
N LEU A 249 -5.01 -4.30 5.48
CA LEU A 249 -5.10 -3.07 6.28
C LEU A 249 -4.61 -3.40 7.70
N ASP A 250 -3.29 -3.46 7.87
CA ASP A 250 -2.62 -3.93 9.08
C ASP A 250 -1.61 -2.93 9.66
N LEU A 251 -1.66 -1.67 9.20
CA LEU A 251 -0.76 -0.58 9.61
C LEU A 251 0.72 -0.98 9.44
N SER A 252 1.05 -1.73 8.40
CA SER A 252 2.43 -1.99 7.97
C SER A 252 3.23 -0.69 7.77
N ILE A 253 2.57 0.44 7.50
CA ILE A 253 3.19 1.78 7.50
C ILE A 253 3.82 2.17 8.86
N VAL A 254 3.29 1.66 9.96
CA VAL A 254 3.83 1.86 11.31
C VAL A 254 4.74 0.71 11.71
N TYR A 255 4.32 -0.54 11.46
CA TYR A 255 4.96 -1.73 12.01
C TYR A 255 6.00 -2.38 11.11
N GLY A 256 6.05 -2.01 9.83
CA GLY A 256 6.87 -2.66 8.81
C GLY A 256 6.23 -3.93 8.24
N ASN A 257 6.97 -4.57 7.34
CA ASN A 257 6.52 -5.69 6.49
C ASN A 257 7.33 -6.97 6.72
N SER A 258 8.17 -7.00 7.76
CA SER A 258 8.97 -8.17 8.15
C SER A 258 9.30 -8.10 9.64
N MET A 259 9.59 -9.26 10.25
CA MET A 259 9.99 -9.30 11.67
C MET A 259 11.25 -8.46 11.94
N GLU A 260 12.21 -8.46 11.00
CA GLU A 260 13.45 -7.67 11.13
C GLU A 260 13.15 -6.17 11.15
N GLN A 261 12.29 -5.70 10.23
CA GLN A 261 11.90 -4.30 10.19
C GLN A 261 11.15 -3.90 11.46
N THR A 262 10.18 -4.70 11.89
CA THR A 262 9.43 -4.44 13.12
C THR A 262 10.34 -4.43 14.35
N ALA A 263 11.29 -5.36 14.44
CA ALA A 263 12.23 -5.41 15.55
C ALA A 263 13.11 -4.15 15.62
N GLY A 264 13.51 -3.59 14.48
CA GLY A 264 14.24 -2.32 14.42
C GLY A 264 13.42 -1.08 14.79
N LEU A 265 12.09 -1.18 14.81
CA LEU A 265 11.18 -0.09 15.14
C LEU A 265 10.68 -0.13 16.61
N ARG A 266 10.95 -1.24 17.32
CA ARG A 266 10.49 -1.46 18.70
C ARG A 266 11.51 -1.01 19.74
N GLU A 267 10.99 -0.57 20.88
CA GLU A 267 11.78 -0.27 22.07
C GLU A 267 12.19 -1.56 22.82
N HIS A 268 11.44 -2.66 22.60
CA HIS A 268 11.55 -3.94 23.33
C HIS A 268 11.40 -3.78 24.85
N ARG A 269 10.63 -2.77 25.25
CA ARG A 269 10.25 -2.50 26.63
C ARG A 269 8.79 -2.06 26.72
N ALA A 270 8.05 -2.71 27.61
CA ALA A 270 6.64 -2.41 27.89
C ALA A 270 5.71 -2.39 26.65
N GLY A 271 6.07 -3.16 25.62
CA GLY A 271 5.36 -3.28 24.36
C GLY A 271 5.41 -2.03 23.49
N ARG A 272 6.39 -1.14 23.67
CA ARG A 272 6.46 0.17 23.02
C ARG A 272 7.22 0.15 21.69
N MET A 273 6.85 1.07 20.82
CA MET A 273 7.62 1.47 19.65
C MET A 273 8.62 2.57 20.03
N THR A 274 9.77 2.58 19.36
CA THR A 274 10.84 3.54 19.63
C THR A 274 10.40 4.96 19.26
N VAL A 275 10.59 5.87 20.21
CA VAL A 275 10.43 7.32 20.03
C VAL A 275 11.59 8.04 20.69
N GLU A 276 11.91 9.23 20.20
CA GLU A 276 12.88 10.14 20.77
C GLU A 276 12.19 11.42 21.22
N GLN A 277 12.56 11.90 22.41
CA GLN A 277 12.07 13.16 22.95
C GLN A 277 12.86 14.33 22.34
N ARG A 278 12.17 15.18 21.58
CA ARG A 278 12.71 16.44 21.04
C ARG A 278 11.73 17.57 21.33
N HIS A 279 12.25 18.63 21.97
CA HIS A 279 11.46 19.81 22.36
C HIS A 279 10.21 19.48 23.21
N GLY A 280 10.30 18.46 24.06
CA GLY A 280 9.20 18.03 24.94
C GLY A 280 8.16 17.11 24.28
N GLN A 281 8.35 16.76 23.01
CA GLN A 281 7.42 15.92 22.25
C GLN A 281 8.09 14.60 21.84
N ASP A 282 7.31 13.53 21.79
CA ASP A 282 7.75 12.25 21.24
C ASP A 282 7.72 12.28 19.70
N TRP A 283 8.82 11.85 19.09
CA TRP A 283 8.98 11.75 17.64
C TRP A 283 9.56 10.41 17.21
N PRO A 284 9.36 9.98 15.95
CA PRO A 284 10.09 8.85 15.40
C PRO A 284 11.62 9.10 15.43
N PRO A 285 12.43 8.04 15.57
CA PRO A 285 13.88 8.15 15.45
C PRO A 285 14.30 8.55 14.02
N PRO A 286 15.49 9.12 13.84
CA PRO A 286 16.02 9.46 12.53
C PRO A 286 16.31 8.21 11.69
N ASN A 287 16.03 8.28 10.40
CA ASN A 287 16.30 7.20 9.46
C ASN A 287 17.81 7.13 9.15
N PRO A 288 18.46 5.97 9.34
CA PRO A 288 19.89 5.83 9.03
C PRO A 288 20.21 6.03 7.54
N ASN A 289 19.22 5.94 6.65
CA ASN A 289 19.34 6.20 5.22
C ASN A 289 18.68 7.53 4.79
N ALA A 290 18.61 8.52 5.69
CA ALA A 290 17.91 9.78 5.49
C ALA A 290 18.21 10.46 4.13
N THR A 291 19.49 10.56 3.74
CA THR A 291 19.92 11.25 2.50
C THR A 291 19.44 10.58 1.20
N ARG A 292 19.04 9.30 1.25
CA ARG A 292 18.47 8.59 0.10
C ARG A 292 16.96 8.75 -0.01
N LEU A 293 16.29 8.99 1.10
CA LEU A 293 14.82 9.00 1.20
C LEU A 293 14.27 10.43 1.23
N CYS A 294 14.87 11.28 2.05
CA CYS A 294 14.47 12.67 2.26
C CYS A 294 15.44 13.64 1.58
N GLN A 295 14.99 14.89 1.41
CA GLN A 295 15.86 15.99 1.03
C GLN A 295 16.39 16.67 2.30
N MET A 296 17.68 16.50 2.55
CA MET A 296 18.38 17.14 3.67
C MET A 296 19.01 18.44 3.16
N VAL A 297 18.45 19.59 3.55
CA VAL A 297 18.95 20.93 3.21
C VAL A 297 19.75 21.53 4.35
N LEU A 298 19.27 21.36 5.58
CA LEU A 298 19.93 21.81 6.80
C LEU A 298 20.48 20.61 7.58
N GLU A 299 21.51 20.82 8.41
CA GLU A 299 22.01 19.78 9.32
C GLU A 299 20.96 19.35 10.36
N THR A 300 20.01 20.23 10.65
CA THR A 300 18.88 20.01 11.55
C THR A 300 17.67 19.38 10.87
N ASP A 301 17.70 19.15 9.56
CA ASP A 301 16.58 18.48 8.88
C ASP A 301 16.46 17.03 9.39
N VAL A 302 15.22 16.54 9.45
CA VAL A 302 14.90 15.18 9.90
C VAL A 302 14.32 14.36 8.77
N CYS A 303 14.49 13.05 8.87
CA CYS A 303 13.83 12.05 8.05
C CYS A 303 13.47 10.91 8.98
N TYR A 304 12.18 10.59 9.13
CA TYR A 304 11.73 9.64 10.14
C TYR A 304 11.96 8.19 9.71
N LEU A 305 12.45 7.37 10.64
CA LEU A 305 12.46 5.91 10.52
C LEU A 305 11.05 5.39 10.81
N THR A 306 10.45 4.71 9.84
CA THR A 306 9.06 4.22 9.91
C THR A 306 8.92 2.87 9.22
N GLY A 307 7.75 2.24 9.29
CA GLY A 307 7.43 0.98 8.61
C GLY A 307 7.34 1.08 7.09
N ASP A 308 7.10 2.28 6.53
CA ASP A 308 7.07 2.51 5.08
C ASP A 308 8.04 3.61 4.65
N LEU A 309 8.77 3.37 3.55
CA LEU A 309 9.77 4.31 3.05
C LEU A 309 9.18 5.63 2.54
N ARG A 310 7.88 5.66 2.23
CA ARG A 310 7.15 6.83 1.71
C ARG A 310 6.51 7.66 2.82
N SER A 311 6.56 7.26 4.10
CA SER A 311 5.93 8.05 5.18
C SER A 311 6.41 9.50 5.22
N ASN A 312 7.65 9.76 4.80
CA ASN A 312 8.23 11.10 4.73
C ASN A 312 7.89 11.88 3.46
N GLN A 313 7.08 11.34 2.54
CA GLN A 313 6.79 11.91 1.23
C GLN A 313 6.20 13.32 1.32
N SER A 314 5.36 13.58 2.32
CA SER A 314 4.71 14.87 2.57
C SER A 314 4.50 15.07 4.08
N PRO A 315 4.43 16.33 4.56
CA PRO A 315 4.29 16.61 6.00
C PRO A 315 3.05 15.98 6.62
N HIS A 316 1.90 16.03 5.95
CA HIS A 316 0.64 15.48 6.45
C HIS A 316 0.62 13.94 6.45
N LEU A 317 1.35 13.26 5.55
CA LEU A 317 1.49 11.79 5.60
C LEU A 317 2.33 11.38 6.81
N ALA A 318 3.47 12.08 7.01
CA ALA A 318 4.33 11.85 8.16
C ALA A 318 3.57 12.09 9.47
N LEU A 319 2.72 13.13 9.52
CA LEU A 319 1.86 13.43 10.66
C LEU A 319 0.91 12.27 10.99
N LEU A 320 0.21 11.70 10.00
CA LEU A 320 -0.67 10.55 10.22
C LEU A 320 0.11 9.31 10.70
N GLN A 321 1.31 9.07 10.16
CA GLN A 321 2.17 7.98 10.63
C GLN A 321 2.57 8.17 12.10
N ILE A 322 2.98 9.40 12.48
CA ILE A 322 3.35 9.74 13.86
C ILE A 322 2.17 9.53 14.80
N VAL A 323 0.97 9.98 14.41
CA VAL A 323 -0.23 9.83 15.22
C VAL A 323 -0.55 8.35 15.50
N HIS A 324 -0.42 7.46 14.52
CA HIS A 324 -0.61 6.02 14.76
C HIS A 324 0.51 5.38 15.59
N LEU A 325 1.76 5.85 15.46
CA LEU A 325 2.88 5.45 16.31
C LEU A 325 2.63 5.81 17.78
N LEU A 326 2.22 7.06 18.03
CA LEU A 326 1.92 7.54 19.38
C LEU A 326 0.70 6.83 19.96
N GLU A 327 -0.30 6.52 19.12
CA GLU A 327 -1.47 5.75 19.55
C GLU A 327 -1.08 4.36 20.03
N HIS A 328 -0.16 3.70 19.33
CA HIS A 328 0.38 2.42 19.78
C HIS A 328 1.00 2.53 21.19
N ASN A 329 1.86 3.53 21.40
CA ASN A 329 2.53 3.74 22.69
C ASN A 329 1.54 4.11 23.82
N ARG A 330 0.47 4.84 23.48
CA ARG A 330 -0.64 5.16 24.41
C ARG A 330 -1.40 3.89 24.82
N LEU A 331 -1.72 3.02 23.85
CA LEU A 331 -2.40 1.74 24.07
C LEU A 331 -1.53 0.78 24.89
N ALA A 332 -0.26 0.60 24.53
CA ALA A 332 0.68 -0.26 25.24
C ALA A 332 0.82 0.18 26.71
N GLY A 333 0.95 1.48 26.97
CA GLY A 333 1.01 2.01 28.33
C GLY A 333 -0.29 1.80 29.13
N ALA A 334 -1.45 1.91 28.50
CA ALA A 334 -2.74 1.64 29.15
C ALA A 334 -2.90 0.15 29.49
N LEU A 335 -2.52 -0.74 28.56
CA LEU A 335 -2.54 -2.18 28.77
C LEU A 335 -1.56 -2.62 29.86
N ALA A 336 -0.35 -2.06 29.90
CA ALA A 336 0.65 -2.38 30.93
C ALA A 336 0.15 -2.03 32.34
N ARG A 337 -0.53 -0.88 32.50
CA ARG A 337 -1.16 -0.51 33.79
C ARG A 337 -2.29 -1.45 34.18
N MET A 338 -3.06 -1.92 33.21
CA MET A 338 -4.24 -2.75 33.45
C MET A 338 -3.91 -4.23 33.64
N ASN A 339 -2.83 -4.70 33.01
CA ASN A 339 -2.37 -6.07 33.00
C ASN A 339 -0.89 -6.14 33.41
N PRO A 340 -0.54 -5.95 34.69
CA PRO A 340 0.86 -5.85 35.14
C PRO A 340 1.72 -7.10 34.89
N CYS A 341 1.09 -8.26 34.65
CA CYS A 341 1.78 -9.53 34.40
C CYS A 341 2.09 -9.78 32.91
N TRP A 342 1.65 -8.91 31.99
CA TRP A 342 1.95 -9.08 30.57
C TRP A 342 3.38 -8.67 30.27
N ASP A 343 4.07 -9.47 29.46
CA ASP A 343 5.42 -9.17 29.00
C ASP A 343 5.42 -8.18 27.82
N ASP A 344 6.63 -7.81 27.38
CA ASP A 344 6.81 -6.87 26.27
C ASP A 344 6.09 -7.32 25.00
N GLU A 345 6.23 -8.59 24.63
CA GLU A 345 5.66 -9.13 23.40
C GLU A 345 4.13 -9.13 23.43
N ARG A 346 3.53 -9.56 24.54
CA ARG A 346 2.08 -9.54 24.69
C ARG A 346 1.54 -8.12 24.62
N LEU A 347 2.19 -7.17 25.29
CA LEU A 347 1.80 -5.76 25.27
C LEU A 347 1.88 -5.18 23.86
N PHE A 348 2.99 -5.45 23.15
CA PHE A 348 3.18 -4.99 21.77
C PHE A 348 2.10 -5.53 20.84
N GLN A 349 1.83 -6.84 20.88
CA GLN A 349 0.87 -7.47 19.97
C GLN A 349 -0.58 -7.04 20.25
N GLU A 350 -0.97 -6.88 21.52
CA GLU A 350 -2.31 -6.37 21.86
C GLU A 350 -2.48 -4.89 21.48
N ALA A 351 -1.47 -4.05 21.74
CA ALA A 351 -1.50 -2.65 21.30
C ALA A 351 -1.56 -2.54 19.77
N ARG A 352 -0.77 -3.35 19.06
CA ARG A 352 -0.81 -3.46 17.58
C ARG A 352 -2.19 -3.90 17.11
N ARG A 353 -2.76 -4.98 17.67
CA ARG A 353 -4.07 -5.53 17.28
C ARG A 353 -5.18 -4.49 17.46
N ILE A 354 -5.20 -3.79 18.59
CA ILE A 354 -6.18 -2.72 18.86
C ILE A 354 -6.03 -1.55 17.89
N ASN A 355 -4.80 -1.07 17.65
CA ASN A 355 -4.56 0.05 16.75
C ASN A 355 -4.98 -0.28 15.30
N ILE A 356 -4.67 -1.50 14.83
CA ILE A 356 -5.12 -2.00 13.52
C ILE A 356 -6.65 -2.03 13.45
N ALA A 357 -7.34 -2.55 14.47
CA ALA A 357 -8.79 -2.60 14.46
C ALA A 357 -9.45 -1.21 14.47
N LYS A 358 -8.88 -0.26 15.23
CA LYS A 358 -9.30 1.14 15.17
C LYS A 358 -9.12 1.71 13.77
N TYR A 359 -7.99 1.45 13.13
CA TYR A 359 -7.70 1.87 11.77
C TYR A 359 -8.68 1.27 10.76
N GLN A 360 -8.91 -0.05 10.79
CA GLN A 360 -9.87 -0.73 9.93
C GLN A 360 -11.29 -0.19 10.12
N SER A 361 -11.71 0.08 11.37
CA SER A 361 -13.00 0.71 11.66
C SER A 361 -13.11 2.11 11.03
N VAL A 362 -12.08 2.96 11.17
CA VAL A 362 -12.08 4.28 10.53
C VAL A 362 -12.13 4.16 9.00
N VAL A 363 -11.36 3.24 8.41
CA VAL A 363 -11.35 3.00 6.96
C VAL A 363 -12.75 2.61 6.46
N PHE A 364 -13.37 1.58 7.03
CA PHE A 364 -14.64 1.07 6.52
C PHE A 364 -15.86 1.88 6.97
N ASN A 365 -15.88 2.39 8.20
CA ASN A 365 -17.08 3.00 8.77
C ASN A 365 -17.12 4.52 8.65
N GLU A 366 -15.97 5.22 8.61
CA GLU A 366 -15.95 6.68 8.45
C GLU A 366 -15.53 7.12 7.05
N TRP A 367 -14.44 6.55 6.50
CA TRP A 367 -13.78 7.12 5.32
C TRP A 367 -14.29 6.56 3.98
N LEU A 368 -14.26 5.23 3.78
CA LEU A 368 -14.72 4.59 2.54
C LEU A 368 -16.15 4.96 2.13
N PRO A 369 -17.13 5.16 3.05
CA PRO A 369 -18.47 5.57 2.67
C PRO A 369 -18.54 6.94 2.01
N ILE A 370 -17.55 7.81 2.26
CA ILE A 370 -17.41 9.12 1.62
C ILE A 370 -16.90 8.95 0.19
N TYR A 371 -15.96 8.02 -0.02
CA TYR A 371 -15.30 7.83 -1.30
C TYR A 371 -16.07 6.92 -2.28
N LEU A 372 -16.59 5.79 -1.80
CA LEU A 372 -17.30 4.80 -2.61
C LEU A 372 -18.82 4.97 -2.57
N GLY A 373 -19.34 5.78 -1.64
CA GLY A 373 -20.76 5.92 -1.37
C GLY A 373 -21.30 4.80 -0.48
N ARG A 374 -21.89 5.19 0.66
CA ARG A 374 -22.44 4.25 1.66
C ARG A 374 -23.39 3.21 1.04
N GLN A 375 -24.30 3.62 0.15
CA GLN A 375 -25.26 2.70 -0.46
C GLN A 375 -24.57 1.69 -1.37
N ASN A 376 -23.56 2.10 -2.13
CA ASN A 376 -22.78 1.19 -2.98
C ASN A 376 -22.07 0.14 -2.13
N MET A 377 -21.49 0.56 -0.98
CA MET A 377 -20.84 -0.36 -0.05
C MET A 377 -21.80 -1.37 0.58
N LEU A 378 -23.00 -0.93 0.99
CA LEU A 378 -24.04 -1.83 1.50
C LEU A 378 -24.45 -2.87 0.44
N ASN A 379 -24.71 -2.41 -0.78
CA ASN A 379 -25.15 -3.27 -1.90
C ASN A 379 -24.11 -4.33 -2.27
N HIS A 380 -22.83 -4.07 -2.00
CA HIS A 380 -21.71 -4.96 -2.34
C HIS A 380 -21.15 -5.73 -1.14
N GLY A 381 -21.75 -5.60 0.05
CA GLY A 381 -21.34 -6.31 1.26
C GLY A 381 -19.99 -5.85 1.81
N LEU A 382 -19.67 -4.56 1.69
CA LEU A 382 -18.52 -3.95 2.38
C LEU A 382 -18.93 -3.33 3.73
N LEU A 383 -20.21 -2.94 3.84
CA LEU A 383 -20.85 -2.48 5.07
C LEU A 383 -22.00 -3.41 5.42
N HIS A 384 -22.20 -3.64 6.72
CA HIS A 384 -23.29 -4.46 7.23
C HIS A 384 -24.08 -3.69 8.29
N GLU A 385 -25.39 -3.77 8.22
CA GLU A 385 -26.28 -3.24 9.26
C GLU A 385 -26.44 -4.30 10.35
N THR A 386 -25.36 -4.52 11.11
CA THR A 386 -25.35 -5.44 12.26
C THR A 386 -25.62 -4.68 13.56
N ALA A 387 -26.20 -5.38 14.54
CA ALA A 387 -26.30 -4.83 15.89
C ALA A 387 -24.90 -4.59 16.46
N ALA A 388 -24.77 -3.59 17.34
CA ALA A 388 -23.47 -3.23 17.95
C ALA A 388 -22.80 -4.41 18.67
N ASP A 389 -23.60 -5.40 19.08
CA ASP A 389 -23.23 -6.58 19.85
C ASP A 389 -23.17 -7.87 19.02
N ASP A 390 -23.02 -7.75 17.71
CA ASP A 390 -22.91 -8.90 16.83
C ASP A 390 -21.67 -8.82 15.93
N PHE A 391 -21.20 -10.00 15.51
CA PHE A 391 -20.10 -10.14 14.57
C PHE A 391 -20.60 -10.04 13.13
N VAL A 392 -19.66 -9.86 12.20
CA VAL A 392 -19.91 -10.14 10.80
C VAL A 392 -19.21 -11.44 10.44
N ALA A 393 -19.96 -12.40 9.92
CA ALA A 393 -19.48 -13.74 9.57
C ALA A 393 -19.32 -13.87 8.04
N ASP A 394 -18.44 -13.07 7.46
CA ASP A 394 -18.20 -12.98 6.01
C ASP A 394 -16.76 -13.36 5.60
N TYR A 395 -15.91 -13.75 6.56
CA TYR A 395 -14.58 -14.28 6.27
C TYR A 395 -14.65 -15.55 5.41
N ASN A 396 -13.84 -15.59 4.35
CA ASN A 396 -13.69 -16.72 3.45
C ASN A 396 -12.21 -17.05 3.26
N SER A 397 -11.77 -18.19 3.80
CA SER A 397 -10.36 -18.60 3.73
C SER A 397 -9.85 -18.93 2.33
N LEU A 398 -10.75 -19.14 1.36
CA LEU A 398 -10.44 -19.37 -0.05
C LEU A 398 -10.36 -18.07 -0.87
N GLU A 399 -10.76 -16.95 -0.28
CA GLU A 399 -10.64 -15.64 -0.91
C GLU A 399 -9.17 -15.21 -0.95
N ASP A 400 -8.73 -14.73 -2.11
CA ASP A 400 -7.41 -14.14 -2.28
C ASP A 400 -7.48 -12.63 -1.98
N PRO A 401 -6.92 -12.15 -0.85
CA PRO A 401 -6.91 -10.74 -0.46
C PRO A 401 -5.85 -9.91 -1.21
N THR A 402 -5.02 -10.52 -2.07
CA THR A 402 -3.93 -9.82 -2.76
C THR A 402 -4.45 -8.63 -3.55
N VAL A 403 -3.78 -7.49 -3.42
CA VAL A 403 -4.14 -6.27 -4.16
C VAL A 403 -4.05 -6.51 -5.67
N SER A 404 -5.09 -6.11 -6.39
CA SER A 404 -5.09 -6.17 -7.83
C SER A 404 -4.26 -5.06 -8.46
N ASN A 405 -3.63 -5.37 -9.60
CA ASN A 405 -2.78 -4.44 -10.32
C ASN A 405 -3.59 -3.22 -10.79
N ALA A 406 -4.83 -3.44 -11.22
CA ALA A 406 -5.77 -2.40 -11.62
C ALA A 406 -6.11 -1.43 -10.47
N PHE A 407 -6.32 -1.96 -9.26
CA PHE A 407 -6.55 -1.17 -8.07
C PHE A 407 -5.33 -0.29 -7.72
N GLY A 408 -4.15 -0.92 -7.53
CA GLY A 408 -2.96 -0.23 -7.03
C GLY A 408 -2.28 0.69 -8.04
N THR A 409 -2.51 0.48 -9.34
CA THR A 409 -1.84 1.20 -10.43
C THR A 409 -2.76 2.17 -11.17
N ALA A 410 -4.08 2.02 -11.06
CA ALA A 410 -5.04 2.93 -11.71
C ALA A 410 -6.12 3.44 -10.75
N ALA A 411 -7.09 2.61 -10.37
CA ALA A 411 -8.34 3.09 -9.76
C ALA A 411 -8.11 3.85 -8.43
N PHE A 412 -7.26 3.33 -7.55
CA PHE A 412 -7.02 3.94 -6.24
C PHE A 412 -6.05 5.12 -6.27
N ARG A 413 -5.50 5.46 -7.45
CA ARG A 413 -4.68 6.66 -7.67
C ARG A 413 -5.51 7.90 -8.01
N TYR A 414 -6.83 7.78 -8.14
CA TYR A 414 -7.70 8.90 -8.46
C TYR A 414 -7.61 10.04 -7.43
N PHE A 415 -7.27 9.75 -6.16
CA PHE A 415 -7.00 10.77 -5.14
C PHE A 415 -5.87 11.75 -5.50
N HIS A 416 -5.01 11.43 -6.46
CA HIS A 416 -4.03 12.40 -6.96
C HIS A 416 -4.68 13.66 -7.55
N ASN A 417 -5.92 13.56 -8.04
CA ASN A 417 -6.70 14.71 -8.50
C ASN A 417 -7.25 15.57 -7.35
N MET A 418 -7.07 15.16 -6.09
CA MET A 418 -7.55 15.86 -4.91
C MET A 418 -6.41 16.48 -4.07
N ILE A 419 -5.17 16.35 -4.55
CA ILE A 419 -3.97 16.90 -3.88
C ILE A 419 -4.01 18.41 -3.94
N VAL A 420 -3.90 19.10 -2.80
CA VAL A 420 -3.86 20.56 -2.74
C VAL A 420 -2.48 21.14 -3.06
N GLY A 421 -2.42 22.40 -3.50
CA GLY A 421 -1.15 23.07 -3.75
C GLY A 421 -0.42 23.62 -2.51
N HIS A 422 -1.11 23.77 -1.38
CA HIS A 422 -0.54 24.30 -0.14
C HIS A 422 -1.25 23.77 1.10
N LEU A 423 -0.57 23.86 2.25
CA LEU A 423 -1.09 23.49 3.56
C LEU A 423 -1.13 24.71 4.47
N ASP A 424 -2.28 24.95 5.09
CA ASP A 424 -2.49 26.05 6.02
C ASP A 424 -1.96 25.74 7.43
N LEU A 425 -1.39 26.76 8.08
CA LEU A 425 -1.02 26.75 9.49
C LEU A 425 -2.14 27.42 10.28
N VAL A 426 -2.89 26.64 11.08
CA VAL A 426 -4.10 27.13 11.76
C VAL A 426 -3.94 27.10 13.28
N THR A 427 -4.16 28.23 13.95
CA THR A 427 -3.95 28.38 15.41
C THR A 427 -5.17 28.10 16.26
N GLY A 428 -6.38 28.26 15.72
CA GLY A 428 -7.62 28.22 16.50
C GLY A 428 -8.79 27.56 15.77
N PRO A 429 -9.88 27.23 16.49
CA PRO A 429 -11.05 26.54 15.96
C PRO A 429 -11.79 27.33 14.87
N ASN A 430 -11.62 28.65 14.86
CA ASN A 430 -12.26 29.54 13.90
C ASN A 430 -11.67 29.41 12.48
N GLY A 431 -10.66 28.55 12.29
CA GLY A 431 -10.10 28.23 10.97
C GLY A 431 -9.17 29.29 10.37
N ASN A 432 -8.85 30.38 11.09
CA ASN A 432 -7.99 31.42 10.56
C ASN A 432 -6.55 30.92 10.39
N ALA A 433 -6.11 30.80 9.13
CA ALA A 433 -4.72 30.50 8.79
C ALA A 433 -3.82 31.69 9.15
N ILE A 434 -2.73 31.42 9.87
CA ILE A 434 -1.68 32.42 10.19
C ILE A 434 -0.53 32.38 9.19
N GLY A 435 -0.54 31.39 8.31
CA GLY A 435 0.48 31.15 7.30
C GLY A 435 0.12 29.94 6.46
N LYS A 436 0.90 29.73 5.40
CA LYS A 436 0.75 28.60 4.49
C LYS A 436 2.11 28.11 4.02
N ILE A 437 2.22 26.82 3.78
CA ILE A 437 3.39 26.20 3.15
C ILE A 437 3.00 25.64 1.79
N ARG A 438 3.79 25.95 0.76
CA ARG A 438 3.61 25.37 -0.57
C ARG A 438 4.01 23.90 -0.52
N LEU A 439 3.15 23.01 -1.04
CA LEU A 439 3.35 21.57 -0.89
C LEU A 439 4.68 21.10 -1.51
N SER A 440 4.99 21.55 -2.73
CA SER A 440 6.20 21.10 -3.44
C SER A 440 7.53 21.51 -2.79
N ASP A 441 7.55 22.52 -1.92
CA ASP A 441 8.75 22.91 -1.17
C ASP A 441 9.05 21.97 0.00
N TRP A 442 8.07 21.17 0.42
CA TRP A 442 8.13 20.33 1.61
C TRP A 442 7.89 18.84 1.34
N LEU A 443 7.74 18.44 0.07
CA LEU A 443 7.76 17.02 -0.28
C LEU A 443 9.12 16.41 0.07
N ARG A 444 9.13 15.27 0.78
CA ARG A 444 10.33 14.60 1.31
C ARG A 444 11.14 15.45 2.29
N ARG A 445 10.51 16.43 2.97
CA ARG A 445 11.11 17.31 3.99
C ARG A 445 10.21 17.43 5.22
N PRO A 446 10.14 16.40 6.07
CA PRO A 446 9.21 16.39 7.20
C PRO A 446 9.62 17.32 8.35
N ALA A 447 10.82 17.94 8.30
CA ALA A 447 11.33 18.84 9.32
C ALA A 447 10.42 20.03 9.64
N VAL A 448 9.56 20.44 8.70
CA VAL A 448 8.55 21.47 8.96
C VAL A 448 7.64 21.15 10.14
N LEU A 449 7.43 19.86 10.46
CA LEU A 449 6.60 19.44 11.59
C LEU A 449 7.22 19.80 12.95
N GLU A 450 8.55 19.80 13.05
CA GLU A 450 9.28 20.08 14.30
C GLU A 450 9.53 21.60 14.50
N VAL A 451 9.19 22.43 13.52
CA VAL A 451 9.34 23.89 13.63
C VAL A 451 8.22 24.47 14.50
N HIS A 452 8.59 25.11 15.61
CA HIS A 452 7.63 25.71 16.56
C HIS A 452 6.54 24.70 16.99
N ASN A 453 5.26 25.04 16.84
CA ASN A 453 4.13 24.15 17.07
C ASN A 453 3.48 23.66 15.77
N ASN A 454 4.24 23.56 14.67
CA ASN A 454 3.69 23.21 13.36
C ASN A 454 2.99 21.85 13.31
N ARG A 455 3.39 20.85 14.12
CA ARG A 455 2.65 19.59 14.24
C ARG A 455 1.16 19.83 14.58
N GLU A 456 0.91 20.71 15.54
CA GLU A 456 -0.43 21.11 15.97
C GLU A 456 -1.12 21.97 14.90
N LEU A 457 -0.42 22.99 14.37
CA LEU A 457 -0.98 23.93 13.38
C LEU A 457 -1.36 23.25 12.06
N LEU A 458 -0.52 22.34 11.58
CA LEU A 458 -0.77 21.54 10.37
C LEU A 458 -1.81 20.45 10.63
N THR A 459 -1.91 19.91 11.85
CA THR A 459 -3.04 19.03 12.20
C THR A 459 -4.36 19.78 12.06
N ARG A 460 -4.45 21.01 12.60
CA ARG A 460 -5.64 21.86 12.45
C ARG A 460 -5.92 22.20 11.00
N GLY A 461 -4.91 22.65 10.25
CA GLY A 461 -5.04 22.93 8.82
C GLY A 461 -5.55 21.73 8.04
N MET A 462 -4.99 20.53 8.29
CA MET A 462 -5.40 19.30 7.62
C MET A 462 -6.88 18.94 7.85
N VAL A 463 -7.46 19.32 8.99
CA VAL A 463 -8.87 19.06 9.30
C VAL A 463 -9.79 20.26 9.05
N SER A 464 -9.28 21.46 8.78
CA SER A 464 -10.12 22.64 8.54
C SER A 464 -10.07 23.15 7.11
N GLN A 465 -9.00 22.87 6.39
CA GLN A 465 -8.80 23.25 4.99
C GLN A 465 -9.46 22.20 4.08
N ALA A 466 -10.16 22.67 3.05
CA ALA A 466 -10.70 21.80 2.01
C ALA A 466 -9.57 21.15 1.19
N HIS A 467 -9.76 19.90 0.78
CA HIS A 467 -8.91 19.33 -0.27
C HIS A 467 -9.30 19.85 -1.67
N ASP A 468 -8.52 19.53 -2.71
CA ASP A 468 -8.89 19.88 -4.08
C ASP A 468 -10.04 18.98 -4.56
N ALA A 469 -11.00 19.53 -5.29
CA ALA A 469 -12.23 18.84 -5.65
C ALA A 469 -11.91 17.67 -6.58
N ALA A 470 -12.64 16.58 -6.40
CA ALA A 470 -12.55 15.45 -7.30
C ALA A 470 -13.09 15.81 -8.69
N ASN A 471 -12.20 16.02 -9.66
CA ASN A 471 -12.55 16.39 -11.03
C ASN A 471 -11.41 16.01 -11.99
N GLU A 472 -11.46 16.48 -13.24
CA GLU A 472 -10.45 16.24 -14.27
C GLU A 472 -9.24 17.19 -14.21
N HIS A 473 -9.07 17.95 -13.14
CA HIS A 473 -7.93 18.87 -12.94
C HIS A 473 -6.96 18.31 -11.90
N LEU A 474 -5.71 18.73 -12.01
CA LEU A 474 -4.68 18.49 -11.00
C LEU A 474 -3.97 19.79 -10.71
N THR A 475 -3.60 20.01 -9.46
CA THR A 475 -2.82 21.19 -9.09
C THR A 475 -1.50 21.25 -9.85
N PRO A 476 -1.00 22.46 -10.18
CA PRO A 476 0.34 22.62 -10.72
C PRO A 476 1.42 21.97 -9.84
N GLU A 477 1.18 21.87 -8.54
CA GLU A 477 2.08 21.23 -7.58
C GLU A 477 2.25 19.73 -7.84
N ALA A 478 1.17 19.03 -8.23
CA ALA A 478 1.23 17.62 -8.62
C ALA A 478 1.67 17.41 -10.08
N LYS A 479 1.39 18.39 -10.96
CA LYS A 479 1.57 18.24 -12.41
C LYS A 479 2.92 18.74 -12.95
N HIS A 480 3.52 19.74 -12.30
CA HIS A 480 4.78 20.36 -12.76
C HIS A 480 5.87 20.35 -11.69
N TYR A 481 5.48 20.33 -10.42
CA TYR A 481 6.38 20.57 -9.30
C TYR A 481 6.53 19.36 -8.36
N LEU A 482 6.02 18.18 -8.74
CA LEU A 482 6.12 17.00 -7.91
C LEU A 482 7.59 16.66 -7.64
N PHE A 483 7.98 16.61 -6.37
CA PHE A 483 9.37 16.39 -5.96
C PHE A 483 10.37 17.32 -6.66
N ARG A 484 9.98 18.55 -7.02
CA ARG A 484 10.92 19.54 -7.58
C ARG A 484 12.06 19.87 -6.63
N ASN A 485 11.83 19.68 -5.32
CA ASN A 485 12.81 20.00 -4.29
C ASN A 485 13.22 21.48 -4.42
N ALA A 486 14.52 21.78 -4.33
CA ALA A 486 15.05 23.12 -4.58
C ALA A 486 15.19 23.49 -6.07
N HIS A 487 14.75 22.64 -7.01
CA HIS A 487 14.79 22.94 -8.44
C HIS A 487 13.52 23.68 -8.91
N PRO A 488 13.59 24.43 -10.03
CA PRO A 488 12.42 25.13 -10.58
C PRO A 488 11.28 24.20 -11.00
N TYR A 489 11.60 22.99 -11.45
CA TYR A 489 10.67 21.99 -11.96
C TYR A 489 10.87 20.65 -11.28
N GLY A 490 9.81 19.85 -11.24
CA GLY A 490 9.82 18.50 -10.69
C GLY A 490 9.42 17.48 -11.76
N ALA A 491 8.44 16.67 -11.40
CA ALA A 491 7.81 15.72 -12.30
C ALA A 491 6.31 15.97 -12.40
N ASP A 492 5.69 15.27 -13.34
CA ASP A 492 4.25 15.21 -13.54
C ASP A 492 3.71 13.89 -12.99
N LEU A 493 2.92 13.97 -11.92
CA LEU A 493 2.35 12.80 -11.25
C LEU A 493 1.38 12.03 -12.16
N LYS A 494 0.54 12.73 -12.93
CA LYS A 494 -0.44 12.07 -13.80
C LYS A 494 0.24 11.42 -14.99
N ALA A 495 1.25 12.06 -15.57
CA ALA A 495 2.08 11.42 -16.59
C ALA A 495 2.79 10.17 -16.05
N ILE A 496 3.30 10.21 -14.80
CA ILE A 496 3.88 9.04 -14.13
C ILE A 496 2.83 7.94 -13.95
N ASP A 497 1.60 8.25 -13.55
CA ASP A 497 0.54 7.25 -13.40
C ASP A 497 0.20 6.57 -14.72
N ILE A 498 0.05 7.34 -15.80
CA ILE A 498 -0.15 6.82 -17.17
C ILE A 498 1.02 5.91 -17.56
N HIS A 499 2.25 6.40 -17.37
CA HIS A 499 3.44 5.65 -17.79
C HIS A 499 3.66 4.39 -16.93
N ARG A 500 3.29 4.42 -15.65
CA ARG A 500 3.32 3.26 -14.75
C ARG A 500 2.26 2.23 -15.11
N ALA A 501 1.06 2.64 -15.53
CA ALA A 501 0.03 1.74 -16.03
C ALA A 501 0.51 0.96 -17.27
N ARG A 502 1.25 1.63 -18.18
CA ARG A 502 1.90 0.99 -19.32
C ARG A 502 3.00 0.02 -18.90
N ASP A 503 3.87 0.42 -17.97
CA ASP A 503 4.90 -0.45 -17.38
C ASP A 503 4.29 -1.74 -16.82
N HIS A 504 3.13 -1.62 -16.17
CA HIS A 504 2.38 -2.71 -15.60
C HIS A 504 1.50 -3.48 -16.60
N GLY A 505 1.47 -3.08 -17.87
CA GLY A 505 0.69 -3.74 -18.91
C GLY A 505 -0.79 -3.85 -18.55
N LEU A 506 -1.40 -2.80 -18.02
CA LEU A 506 -2.85 -2.81 -17.75
C LEU A 506 -3.63 -2.96 -19.06
N ALA A 507 -4.73 -3.73 -19.03
CA ALA A 507 -5.68 -3.81 -20.13
C ALA A 507 -6.34 -2.45 -20.42
N SER A 508 -7.00 -2.34 -21.59
CA SER A 508 -7.63 -1.09 -22.01
C SER A 508 -8.81 -0.73 -21.12
N TYR A 509 -9.19 0.55 -21.12
CA TYR A 509 -10.41 1.01 -20.46
C TYR A 509 -11.64 0.21 -20.93
N ASN A 510 -11.72 -0.10 -22.22
CA ASN A 510 -12.84 -0.84 -22.80
C ASN A 510 -12.93 -2.29 -22.29
N ASP A 511 -11.78 -2.93 -22.04
CA ASP A 511 -11.74 -4.28 -21.44
C ASP A 511 -12.23 -4.25 -19.98
N TYR A 512 -11.89 -3.20 -19.23
CA TYR A 512 -12.40 -3.02 -17.86
C TYR A 512 -13.87 -2.62 -17.80
N ARG A 513 -14.38 -1.87 -18.77
CA ARG A 513 -15.82 -1.62 -18.90
C ARG A 513 -16.59 -2.93 -19.00
N GLU A 514 -16.20 -3.80 -19.92
CA GLU A 514 -16.82 -5.11 -20.11
C GLU A 514 -16.70 -5.99 -18.86
N PHE A 515 -15.52 -6.03 -18.21
CA PHE A 515 -15.32 -6.70 -16.93
C PHE A 515 -16.30 -6.22 -15.84
N CYS A 516 -16.57 -4.91 -15.82
CA CYS A 516 -17.49 -4.28 -14.87
C CYS A 516 -18.96 -4.35 -15.29
N GLY A 517 -19.29 -5.09 -16.36
CA GLY A 517 -20.65 -5.23 -16.86
C GLY A 517 -21.20 -4.00 -17.58
N LEU A 518 -20.33 -3.05 -17.96
CA LEU A 518 -20.67 -1.92 -18.81
C LEU A 518 -20.53 -2.33 -20.28
N GLU A 519 -21.30 -1.70 -21.17
CA GLU A 519 -21.20 -1.95 -22.60
C GLU A 519 -19.82 -1.55 -23.13
N ARG A 520 -19.24 -2.40 -23.97
CA ARG A 520 -18.00 -2.11 -24.70
C ARG A 520 -18.29 -1.03 -25.74
N ALA A 521 -17.51 0.05 -25.73
CA ALA A 521 -17.61 1.10 -26.73
C ALA A 521 -17.06 0.61 -28.08
N THR A 522 -17.78 0.89 -29.16
CA THR A 522 -17.37 0.62 -30.55
C THR A 522 -17.09 1.91 -31.32
N GLU A 523 -17.70 3.01 -30.88
CA GLU A 523 -17.47 4.37 -31.37
C GLU A 523 -17.38 5.37 -30.21
N TRP A 524 -16.90 6.58 -30.48
CA TRP A 524 -16.69 7.60 -29.45
C TRP A 524 -17.99 7.99 -28.74
N SER A 525 -19.13 8.03 -29.45
CA SER A 525 -20.46 8.33 -28.89
C SER A 525 -20.88 7.38 -27.77
N ASP A 526 -20.44 6.12 -27.81
CA ASP A 526 -20.74 5.11 -26.78
C ASP A 526 -20.13 5.46 -25.41
N LEU A 527 -19.16 6.39 -25.38
CA LEU A 527 -18.56 6.88 -24.15
C LEU A 527 -19.40 7.98 -23.47
N HIS A 528 -20.36 8.61 -24.17
CA HIS A 528 -21.17 9.70 -23.61
C HIS A 528 -22.03 9.29 -22.41
N ALA A 529 -22.31 7.99 -22.26
CA ALA A 529 -23.03 7.46 -21.11
C ALA A 529 -22.26 7.58 -19.78
N SER A 530 -20.92 7.66 -19.84
CA SER A 530 -20.06 7.66 -18.65
C SER A 530 -19.08 8.83 -18.61
N ILE A 531 -18.75 9.43 -19.75
CA ILE A 531 -17.76 10.52 -19.87
C ILE A 531 -18.43 11.73 -20.55
N PRO A 532 -18.23 12.96 -20.05
CA PRO A 532 -18.81 14.16 -20.67
C PRO A 532 -18.44 14.29 -22.17
N PRO A 533 -19.36 14.70 -23.06
CA PRO A 533 -19.11 14.77 -24.50
C PRO A 533 -17.89 15.61 -24.91
N ALA A 534 -17.64 16.73 -24.22
CA ALA A 534 -16.46 17.56 -24.47
C ALA A 534 -15.15 16.82 -24.15
N THR A 535 -15.16 15.98 -23.11
CA THR A 535 -14.01 15.16 -22.71
C THR A 535 -13.81 13.98 -23.67
N VAL A 536 -14.90 13.37 -24.15
CA VAL A 536 -14.86 12.34 -25.22
C VAL A 536 -14.27 12.90 -26.52
N HIS A 537 -14.66 14.12 -26.91
CA HIS A 537 -14.05 14.79 -28.06
C HIS A 537 -12.54 14.91 -27.90
N ARG A 538 -12.06 15.41 -26.75
CA ARG A 538 -10.61 15.48 -26.48
C ARG A 538 -9.94 14.11 -26.52
N LEU A 539 -10.57 13.06 -25.98
CA LEU A 539 -10.03 11.70 -26.08
C LEU A 539 -9.84 11.27 -27.55
N SER A 540 -10.81 11.59 -28.42
CA SER A 540 -10.76 11.26 -29.85
C SER A 540 -9.65 12.00 -30.63
N GLU A 541 -9.16 13.14 -30.11
CA GLU A 541 -8.03 13.87 -30.71
C GLU A 541 -6.69 13.20 -30.39
N TRP A 542 -6.61 12.43 -29.29
CA TRP A 542 -5.36 11.84 -28.81
C TRP A 542 -5.24 10.34 -29.05
N TYR A 543 -6.36 9.61 -29.07
CA TYR A 543 -6.38 8.17 -29.28
C TYR A 543 -6.98 7.82 -30.64
N GLU A 544 -6.40 6.83 -31.32
CA GLU A 544 -6.85 6.44 -32.66
C GLU A 544 -8.16 5.63 -32.62
N SER A 545 -8.40 4.92 -31.51
CA SER A 545 -9.59 4.08 -31.29
C SER A 545 -10.00 4.10 -29.81
N VAL A 546 -11.29 3.85 -29.55
CA VAL A 546 -11.82 3.61 -28.20
C VAL A 546 -11.15 2.42 -27.49
N ASP A 547 -10.63 1.45 -28.24
CA ASP A 547 -9.90 0.29 -27.72
C ASP A 547 -8.46 0.59 -27.27
N ASP A 548 -7.95 1.77 -27.64
CA ASP A 548 -6.61 2.23 -27.24
C ASP A 548 -6.65 3.05 -25.96
N VAL A 549 -7.84 3.46 -25.50
CA VAL A 549 -7.97 4.33 -24.33
C VAL A 549 -7.51 3.60 -23.07
N GLU A 550 -6.59 4.21 -22.34
CA GLU A 550 -5.96 3.61 -21.16
C GLU A 550 -6.87 3.71 -19.93
N LEU A 551 -6.94 2.64 -19.12
CA LEU A 551 -7.78 2.59 -17.90
C LEU A 551 -7.56 3.80 -16.98
N VAL A 552 -6.30 4.13 -16.70
CA VAL A 552 -5.94 5.22 -15.77
C VAL A 552 -6.35 6.60 -16.30
N VAL A 553 -6.46 6.75 -17.63
CA VAL A 553 -6.90 7.99 -18.27
C VAL A 553 -8.41 8.10 -18.20
N ALA A 554 -9.14 7.22 -18.90
CA ALA A 554 -10.60 7.35 -19.01
C ALA A 554 -11.32 7.11 -17.69
N GLY A 555 -10.85 6.19 -16.84
CA GLY A 555 -11.46 6.00 -15.51
C GLY A 555 -11.36 7.25 -14.63
N SER A 556 -10.34 8.10 -14.84
CA SER A 556 -10.22 9.39 -14.15
C SER A 556 -11.11 10.50 -14.75
N LEU A 557 -11.69 10.27 -15.93
CA LEU A 557 -12.50 11.23 -16.69
C LEU A 557 -13.99 10.86 -16.71
N GLU A 558 -14.36 9.73 -16.11
CA GLU A 558 -15.75 9.36 -15.93
C GLU A 558 -16.49 10.32 -14.99
N THR A 559 -17.76 10.56 -15.31
CA THR A 559 -18.70 11.22 -14.41
C THR A 559 -18.87 10.37 -13.17
N HIS A 560 -18.85 10.99 -12.00
CA HIS A 560 -18.95 10.28 -10.73
C HIS A 560 -20.26 9.51 -10.60
N SER A 561 -20.17 8.29 -10.09
CA SER A 561 -21.34 7.50 -9.71
C SER A 561 -22.03 8.12 -8.50
N SER A 562 -23.34 7.89 -8.39
CA SER A 562 -24.14 8.44 -7.30
C SER A 562 -23.55 8.11 -5.91
N GLY A 563 -23.28 9.16 -5.13
CA GLY A 563 -22.72 9.07 -3.79
C GLY A 563 -21.24 8.70 -3.71
N ALA A 564 -20.57 8.42 -4.83
CA ALA A 564 -19.15 8.12 -4.90
C ALA A 564 -18.36 9.30 -5.48
N THR A 565 -17.04 9.27 -5.31
CA THR A 565 -16.10 10.26 -5.85
C THR A 565 -15.48 9.82 -7.17
N VAL A 566 -15.87 8.65 -7.69
CA VAL A 566 -15.30 8.02 -8.89
C VAL A 566 -16.41 7.59 -9.83
N GLY A 567 -16.06 7.43 -11.11
CA GLY A 567 -16.97 6.87 -12.10
C GLY A 567 -17.21 5.36 -11.97
N PRO A 568 -18.12 4.80 -12.78
CA PRO A 568 -18.58 3.43 -12.64
C PRO A 568 -17.48 2.37 -12.80
N THR A 569 -16.50 2.58 -13.69
CA THR A 569 -15.42 1.59 -13.91
C THR A 569 -14.48 1.55 -12.71
N PHE A 570 -14.04 2.72 -12.22
CA PHE A 570 -13.22 2.76 -11.00
C PHE A 570 -13.99 2.30 -9.77
N LEU A 571 -15.27 2.66 -9.63
CA LEU A 571 -16.11 2.22 -8.51
C LEU A 571 -16.19 0.68 -8.46
N CYS A 572 -16.41 0.03 -9.60
CA CYS A 572 -16.41 -1.44 -9.72
C CYS A 572 -15.09 -2.06 -9.21
N ILE A 573 -13.94 -1.58 -9.68
CA ILE A 573 -12.61 -2.08 -9.29
C ILE A 573 -12.35 -1.86 -7.79
N LEU A 574 -12.75 -0.70 -7.26
CA LEU A 574 -12.55 -0.35 -5.85
C LEU A 574 -13.44 -1.19 -4.92
N LEU A 575 -14.72 -1.38 -5.27
CA LEU A 575 -15.63 -2.23 -4.52
C LEU A 575 -15.16 -3.69 -4.51
N GLU A 576 -14.68 -4.19 -5.65
CA GLU A 576 -14.11 -5.54 -5.75
C GLU A 576 -12.91 -5.71 -4.80
N GLN A 577 -11.95 -4.77 -4.84
CA GLN A 577 -10.77 -4.88 -4.01
C GLN A 577 -11.09 -4.77 -2.52
N PHE A 578 -11.85 -3.73 -2.11
CA PHE A 578 -12.12 -3.51 -0.68
C PHE A 578 -12.98 -4.61 -0.07
N ARG A 579 -13.89 -5.22 -0.85
CA ARG A 579 -14.59 -6.43 -0.41
C ARG A 579 -13.59 -7.53 -0.09
N ARG A 580 -12.68 -7.86 -1.01
CA ARG A 580 -11.66 -8.90 -0.78
C ARG A 580 -10.73 -8.59 0.38
N THR A 581 -10.34 -7.33 0.55
CA THR A 581 -9.51 -6.89 1.67
C THR A 581 -10.18 -7.18 3.01
N ARG A 582 -11.51 -7.10 3.08
CA ARG A 582 -12.30 -7.46 4.27
C ARG A 582 -12.50 -8.98 4.38
N THR A 583 -13.15 -9.58 3.39
CA THR A 583 -13.61 -10.98 3.45
C THR A 583 -12.48 -12.00 3.34
N GLY A 584 -11.34 -11.63 2.73
CA GLY A 584 -10.14 -12.47 2.66
C GLY A 584 -9.17 -12.28 3.84
N ASP A 585 -9.47 -11.39 4.79
CA ASP A 585 -8.62 -11.14 5.95
C ASP A 585 -9.13 -11.86 7.19
N ARG A 586 -8.43 -12.93 7.61
CA ARG A 586 -8.78 -13.70 8.83
C ARG A 586 -8.83 -12.84 10.09
N PHE A 587 -8.01 -11.79 10.14
CA PHE A 587 -7.89 -10.92 11.31
C PHE A 587 -8.68 -9.61 11.15
N PHE A 588 -9.59 -9.50 10.18
CA PHE A 588 -10.46 -8.34 10.05
C PHE A 588 -11.30 -8.15 11.32
N PHE A 589 -11.34 -6.92 11.85
CA PHE A 589 -11.76 -6.68 13.23
C PHE A 589 -13.18 -7.12 13.58
N GLU A 590 -14.09 -7.23 12.61
CA GLU A 590 -15.49 -7.65 12.84
C GLU A 590 -15.74 -9.16 12.74
N ASN A 591 -14.72 -9.95 12.40
CA ASN A 591 -14.86 -11.39 12.19
C ASN A 591 -15.27 -12.12 13.48
N GLY A 592 -16.28 -12.99 13.40
CA GLY A 592 -16.82 -13.78 14.52
C GLY A 592 -16.48 -15.27 14.53
N HIS A 593 -15.50 -15.74 13.74
CA HIS A 593 -15.17 -17.17 13.71
C HIS A 593 -14.60 -17.66 15.07
N PRO A 594 -14.64 -18.97 15.39
CA PRO A 594 -13.95 -19.50 16.57
C PRO A 594 -12.47 -19.10 16.55
N GLY A 595 -11.97 -18.50 17.64
CA GLY A 595 -10.62 -17.91 17.67
C GLY A 595 -10.49 -16.59 16.89
N GLY A 596 -11.60 -15.89 16.66
CA GLY A 596 -11.65 -14.57 16.02
C GLY A 596 -10.84 -13.51 16.75
N PRO A 597 -10.60 -12.34 16.12
CA PRO A 597 -9.65 -11.35 16.61
C PRO A 597 -10.08 -10.67 17.90
N PHE A 598 -11.38 -10.59 18.19
CA PHE A 598 -11.93 -9.87 19.35
C PHE A 598 -13.18 -10.52 19.93
N GLU A 599 -13.42 -10.28 21.21
CA GLU A 599 -14.71 -10.54 21.86
C GLU A 599 -15.75 -9.47 21.48
N VAL A 600 -17.05 -9.77 21.59
CA VAL A 600 -18.14 -8.81 21.29
C VAL A 600 -18.00 -7.51 22.09
N THR A 601 -17.59 -7.60 23.36
CA THR A 601 -17.39 -6.46 24.25
C THR A 601 -16.22 -5.57 23.79
N GLN A 602 -15.16 -6.17 23.24
CA GLN A 602 -14.04 -5.45 22.64
C GLN A 602 -14.46 -4.80 21.31
N LEU A 603 -15.16 -5.55 20.46
CA LEU A 603 -15.67 -5.09 19.17
C LEU A 603 -16.58 -3.85 19.31
N ARG A 604 -17.46 -3.86 20.31
CA ARG A 604 -18.34 -2.72 20.63
C ARG A 604 -17.57 -1.42 20.83
N GLU A 605 -16.42 -1.46 21.52
CA GLU A 605 -15.60 -0.27 21.74
C GLU A 605 -14.79 0.10 20.49
N LEU A 606 -14.29 -0.89 19.75
CA LEU A 606 -13.50 -0.66 18.53
C LEU A 606 -14.32 0.02 17.42
N ARG A 607 -15.61 -0.30 17.29
CA ARG A 607 -16.55 0.36 16.34
C ARG A 607 -16.75 1.85 16.61
N LYS A 608 -16.37 2.35 17.79
CA LYS A 608 -16.43 3.78 18.15
C LYS A 608 -15.15 4.55 17.78
N ALA A 609 -14.18 3.90 17.14
CA ALA A 609 -12.97 4.56 16.68
C ALA A 609 -13.30 5.61 15.62
N THR A 610 -12.79 6.83 15.81
CA THR A 610 -12.88 7.92 14.83
C THR A 610 -11.51 8.53 14.57
N VAL A 611 -11.29 9.05 13.36
CA VAL A 611 -10.06 9.77 13.03
C VAL A 611 -9.89 11.03 13.89
N ALA A 612 -11.00 11.69 14.22
CA ALA A 612 -11.00 12.88 15.07
C ALA A 612 -10.47 12.56 16.47
N ARG A 613 -10.90 11.41 17.04
CA ARG A 613 -10.44 10.95 18.33
C ARG A 613 -8.97 10.55 18.32
N LEU A 614 -8.55 9.86 17.26
CA LEU A 614 -7.16 9.48 17.05
C LEU A 614 -6.23 10.69 17.06
N LEU A 615 -6.61 11.79 16.39
CA LEU A 615 -5.85 13.04 16.40
C LEU A 615 -5.85 13.71 17.78
N CYS A 616 -7.00 13.85 18.44
CA CYS A 616 -7.08 14.45 19.78
C CYS A 616 -6.19 13.73 20.80
N ASP A 617 -6.11 12.39 20.74
CA ASP A 617 -5.32 11.59 21.68
C ASP A 617 -3.81 11.73 21.49
N ASN A 618 -3.36 12.12 20.29
CA ASN A 618 -1.97 11.95 19.86
C ASN A 618 -1.33 13.21 19.26
N THR A 619 -2.05 14.32 19.20
CA THR A 619 -1.50 15.63 18.82
C THR A 619 -1.51 16.57 20.02
N GLU A 620 -0.33 16.85 20.57
CA GLU A 620 -0.16 17.81 21.66
C GLU A 620 -0.65 19.22 21.28
N GLY A 621 -1.34 19.89 22.21
CA GLY A 621 -1.94 21.21 21.99
C GLY A 621 -3.33 21.18 21.32
N LEU A 622 -3.77 20.03 20.80
CA LEU A 622 -5.07 19.91 20.15
C LEU A 622 -6.21 19.78 21.18
N MET A 623 -6.93 20.87 21.43
CA MET A 623 -7.96 20.96 22.47
C MET A 623 -9.41 20.74 22.00
N GLN A 624 -9.66 20.83 20.70
CA GLN A 624 -11.01 20.69 20.12
C GLN A 624 -10.91 20.34 18.64
N LEU A 625 -11.91 19.60 18.15
CA LEU A 625 -12.05 19.21 16.75
C LEU A 625 -13.52 19.07 16.40
N GLN A 626 -13.85 19.12 15.12
CA GLN A 626 -15.16 18.68 14.63
C GLN A 626 -15.37 17.18 14.86
N ARG A 627 -16.64 16.77 14.94
CA ARG A 627 -17.01 15.37 15.25
C ARG A 627 -16.46 14.38 14.23
N ASN A 628 -16.59 14.69 12.94
CA ASN A 628 -16.00 13.92 11.86
C ASN A 628 -14.96 14.78 11.14
N ALA A 629 -13.68 14.42 11.30
CA ALA A 629 -12.59 15.24 10.79
C ALA A 629 -12.47 15.23 9.26
N PHE A 630 -13.09 14.26 8.57
CA PHE A 630 -13.10 14.17 7.11
C PHE A 630 -14.00 15.20 6.43
N PHE A 631 -14.92 15.80 7.19
CA PHE A 631 -15.80 16.85 6.70
C PHE A 631 -15.37 18.21 7.26
N LEU A 632 -15.59 19.24 6.45
CA LEU A 632 -15.49 20.64 6.89
C LEU A 632 -16.44 20.86 8.08
N ALA A 633 -16.05 21.75 8.98
CA ALA A 633 -16.92 22.17 10.05
C ALA A 633 -18.09 22.97 9.46
N VAL A 634 -19.31 22.53 9.75
CA VAL A 634 -20.55 23.21 9.37
C VAL A 634 -21.41 23.27 10.61
N ASP A 635 -21.75 24.50 11.04
CA ASP A 635 -22.34 24.86 12.33
C ASP A 635 -23.04 23.71 13.07
N ASP A 636 -24.24 23.30 12.63
CA ASP A 636 -25.04 22.29 13.34
C ASP A 636 -24.76 20.84 12.91
N ALA A 637 -24.27 20.62 11.69
CA ALA A 637 -24.12 19.28 11.11
C ALA A 637 -22.81 18.59 11.54
N ASN A 638 -21.74 19.36 11.70
CA ASN A 638 -20.42 18.88 12.11
C ASN A 638 -19.69 19.93 12.99
N PRO A 639 -20.22 20.22 14.18
CA PRO A 639 -19.69 21.28 15.05
C PRO A 639 -18.30 20.94 15.58
N VAL A 640 -17.46 21.96 15.75
CA VAL A 640 -16.21 21.89 16.51
C VAL A 640 -16.53 21.80 18.00
N VAL A 641 -16.05 20.75 18.67
CA VAL A 641 -16.40 20.44 20.06
C VAL A 641 -15.16 20.24 20.96
N PRO A 642 -15.03 20.97 22.09
CA PRO A 642 -13.91 20.80 23.01
C PRO A 642 -13.89 19.46 23.75
N TRP A 643 -15.07 18.93 24.10
CA TRP A 643 -15.17 17.72 24.91
C TRP A 643 -14.60 16.47 24.22
N LEU A 644 -14.52 16.50 22.89
CA LEU A 644 -13.98 15.39 22.10
C LEU A 644 -12.50 15.16 22.38
N CYS A 645 -11.72 16.22 22.62
CA CYS A 645 -10.31 16.08 22.98
C CYS A 645 -10.07 16.03 24.50
N SER A 646 -11.06 16.41 25.33
CA SER A 646 -10.88 16.40 26.80
C SER A 646 -11.29 15.10 27.50
N MET A 647 -12.21 14.30 26.94
CA MET A 647 -12.68 13.06 27.59
C MET A 647 -11.98 11.82 27.04
N GLN A 648 -11.19 11.10 27.83
CA GLN A 648 -10.49 9.91 27.31
C GLN A 648 -11.41 8.72 27.01
N HIS A 649 -11.45 8.26 25.74
CA HIS A 649 -12.13 7.01 25.41
C HIS A 649 -11.21 5.82 25.68
N ASN A 650 -11.66 4.91 26.54
CA ASN A 650 -10.85 3.78 26.97
C ASN A 650 -11.16 2.52 26.17
N TYR A 651 -10.56 2.44 24.97
CA TYR A 651 -10.61 1.24 24.11
C TYR A 651 -10.04 -0.02 24.78
N THR A 652 -9.19 0.12 25.81
CA THR A 652 -8.49 -1.00 26.46
C THR A 652 -9.27 -1.64 27.60
N ASN A 653 -10.35 -1.03 28.09
CA ASN A 653 -11.08 -1.54 29.26
C ASN A 653 -11.61 -2.98 29.07
N PRO A 654 -12.15 -3.37 27.89
CA PRO A 654 -12.57 -4.76 27.64
C PRO A 654 -11.41 -5.77 27.51
N PHE A 655 -10.15 -5.32 27.59
CA PHE A 655 -8.94 -6.16 27.51
C PHE A 655 -8.31 -6.42 28.88
N ARG A 656 -9.02 -6.13 29.96
CA ARG A 656 -8.59 -6.45 31.32
C ARG A 656 -8.58 -7.97 31.51
N SER A 657 -7.44 -8.51 31.92
CA SER A 657 -7.37 -9.91 32.37
C SER A 657 -8.22 -10.09 33.62
N VAL A 658 -9.15 -11.03 33.59
CA VAL A 658 -9.84 -11.49 34.81
C VAL A 658 -8.86 -12.41 35.54
N PRO A 659 -8.53 -12.16 36.82
CA PRO A 659 -7.73 -13.10 37.58
C PRO A 659 -8.44 -14.45 37.58
N GLN A 660 -7.79 -15.50 37.04
CA GLN A 660 -8.24 -16.86 37.31
C GLN A 660 -8.05 -17.09 38.81
N VAL A 661 -9.11 -16.86 39.59
CA VAL A 661 -9.18 -17.38 40.95
C VAL A 661 -9.16 -18.90 40.77
N ARG A 662 -7.99 -19.50 40.97
CA ARG A 662 -7.90 -20.95 41.20
C ARG A 662 -8.77 -21.22 42.41
N SER A 663 -10.02 -21.64 42.20
CA SER A 663 -10.82 -22.18 43.27
C SER A 663 -10.13 -23.49 43.66
N ASN A 664 -9.30 -23.45 44.70
CA ASN A 664 -8.95 -24.64 45.48
C ASN A 664 -10.24 -25.12 46.19
N ARG A 665 -11.21 -25.61 45.42
CA ARG A 665 -12.23 -26.50 45.97
C ARG A 665 -11.63 -27.89 45.90
N PHE A 666 -10.99 -28.29 46.99
CA PHE A 666 -10.78 -29.70 47.30
C PHE A 666 -12.15 -30.40 47.23
N PRO A 667 -12.29 -31.52 46.50
CA PRO A 667 -13.50 -32.31 46.58
C PRO A 667 -13.53 -32.99 47.96
N ILE A 668 -14.47 -32.55 48.81
CA ILE A 668 -14.84 -33.31 50.01
C ILE A 668 -15.48 -34.61 49.51
N ARG A 669 -14.72 -35.69 49.52
CA ARG A 669 -15.26 -37.05 49.42
C ARG A 669 -16.03 -37.34 50.70
N TYR A 670 -17.35 -37.45 50.60
CA TYR A 670 -18.15 -38.11 51.63
C TYR A 670 -17.75 -39.59 51.68
N PHE A 671 -17.09 -39.98 52.77
CA PHE A 671 -17.06 -41.37 53.21
C PHE A 671 -18.41 -41.65 53.89
N ILE A 672 -19.20 -42.53 53.30
CA ILE A 672 -20.26 -43.25 54.01
C ILE A 672 -19.76 -44.70 54.06
N ASP A 673 -19.18 -45.06 55.21
CA ASP A 673 -19.05 -46.45 55.63
C ASP A 673 -20.14 -46.73 56.66
N GLY A 674 -20.80 -47.87 56.47
CA GLY A 674 -22.00 -48.26 57.20
C GLY A 674 -21.78 -48.63 58.67
N ILE A 675 -22.83 -48.39 59.44
CA ILE A 675 -23.33 -49.23 60.53
C ILE A 675 -24.84 -49.34 60.34
#